data_AF-A0A847HCG1-F1
#
_entry.id   AF-A0A847HCG1-F1
#
_cell.length_a   1.000
_cell.length_b   1.000
_cell.length_c   1.000
_cell.angle_alpha   90.00
_cell.angle_beta   90.00
_cell.angle_gamma   90.00
#
_symmetry.space_group_name_H-M   'P 1'
#
loop_
_entity.id
_entity.type
_entity.pdbx_description
1 polymer ?
#
loop_
_entity_poly.entity_id
_entity_poly.type
_entity_poly.pdbx_seq_one_letter_code
_entity_poly.pdbx_strand_id
1 'polypeptide(L)'
;MSAAVTHLIVGPDGHGVTEYALALARHAGGAVVRDTGPLPPGPVHVTFTDHLFGPSPDEAVDRVLARCAGHPLSISLHDIPQPEEGAERFARRSPAYRRLAEAADLVAGNSRHEASFFDSPVEVIPLPVPAIESRYEPEPGTVGVLGFIYPGKGHDDVIRALAGTGLKVRALGGVSAGHENWARHLRELAAECGVDLHITGYLSDADLAAEMGRIAVPVCAHRHYSASGSLMTWLGAGRRVLVSDSPYTREMAGQWPGRIGIVSDWRTSLLDAASSPTPPIGAAAGWDWPQVADAWAQAWVDLWPAVSVVIPYYNNADGLREVVAGVRAQDYPGPVEIIVADDGSSVPPPELGCVVVRQEDLGFRAAAARNLGTAAARGEVLAFFDGDTVPAPGYLRAVVPHVAADRRAVVAGTRLTGPGRTEPAWLRQAWDRTGHLSRPDETSWRFIISAVLTCARSFFDEVGGFDATIVGYGGEDWEFGFRAWHAGAAFIHEPRAVATHDEPDWGGRSPDAAQKNAESVALAHRVTHPSARPAGVFFEAADICVRVPSFVAPGVAETVIAGWLRAGDVFVITDTVPELFSADPRVRTGAQGQRITFTLALPAVPAGPVADLVERICAAGGDAELTVGQEVAAAARTRRREALGGETVTLPVDWEIVEGPRRLERDFAGW
;
A
#
# COMPACT_ATOMS: atom_id res chain seq x y z
N MET A 1 16.75 -7.52 -9.96
CA MET A 1 16.90 -6.27 -10.74
C MET A 1 15.51 -5.67 -10.87
N SER A 2 15.26 -4.51 -10.26
CA SER A 2 14.01 -3.76 -10.47
C SER A 2 13.82 -3.56 -11.98
N ALA A 3 12.59 -3.71 -12.48
CA ALA A 3 12.33 -3.48 -13.90
C ALA A 3 12.69 -2.02 -14.22
N ALA A 4 13.58 -1.81 -15.20
CA ALA A 4 14.02 -0.48 -15.57
C ALA A 4 12.81 0.37 -16.00
N VAL A 5 12.63 1.53 -15.38
CA VAL A 5 11.51 2.43 -15.65
C VAL A 5 11.64 2.99 -17.06
N THR A 6 10.54 2.99 -17.81
CA THR A 6 10.49 3.61 -19.14
C THR A 6 10.06 5.06 -19.02
N HIS A 7 10.85 5.99 -19.55
CA HIS A 7 10.51 7.41 -19.59
C HIS A 7 9.72 7.72 -20.86
N LEU A 8 8.43 8.00 -20.70
CA LEU A 8 7.60 8.55 -21.77
C LEU A 8 7.77 10.06 -21.78
N ILE A 9 8.43 10.56 -22.82
CA ILE A 9 8.76 11.99 -22.94
C ILE A 9 8.03 12.58 -24.14
N VAL A 10 7.16 13.54 -23.86
CA VAL A 10 6.36 14.29 -24.83
C VAL A 10 6.81 15.75 -24.83
N GLY A 11 6.82 16.37 -26.01
CA GLY A 11 7.20 17.77 -26.19
C GLY A 11 8.50 17.97 -26.98
N PRO A 12 8.71 19.19 -27.51
CA PRO A 12 9.88 19.51 -28.31
C PRO A 12 11.15 19.62 -27.46
N ASP A 13 12.29 19.39 -28.09
CA ASP A 13 13.61 19.65 -27.50
C ASP A 13 13.76 21.16 -27.20
N GLY A 14 14.47 21.49 -26.13
CA GLY A 14 14.63 22.85 -25.62
C GLY A 14 13.46 23.38 -24.78
N HIS A 15 12.34 22.66 -24.67
CA HIS A 15 11.30 22.97 -23.68
C HIS A 15 11.74 22.49 -22.29
N GLY A 16 11.67 23.35 -21.27
CA GLY A 16 12.27 23.07 -19.96
C GLY A 16 11.80 21.78 -19.28
N VAL A 17 10.52 21.43 -19.42
CA VAL A 17 9.96 20.17 -18.90
C VAL A 17 10.48 18.95 -19.67
N THR A 18 10.65 19.09 -20.99
CA THR A 18 11.21 18.03 -21.85
C THR A 18 12.69 17.80 -21.51
N GLU A 19 13.46 18.88 -21.32
CA GLU A 19 14.88 18.79 -20.95
C GLU A 19 15.07 18.17 -19.57
N TYR A 20 14.21 18.51 -18.61
CA TYR A 20 14.18 17.85 -17.31
C TYR A 20 13.94 16.34 -17.45
N ALA A 21 12.91 15.95 -18.20
CA ALA A 21 12.57 14.54 -18.43
C ALA A 21 13.72 13.76 -19.09
N LEU A 22 14.39 14.37 -20.07
CA LEU A 22 15.54 13.78 -20.76
C LEU A 22 16.75 13.63 -19.82
N ALA A 23 17.01 14.63 -18.97
CA ALA A 23 18.10 14.58 -18.01
C ALA A 23 17.87 13.54 -16.92
N LEU A 24 16.65 13.47 -16.37
CA LEU A 24 16.25 12.43 -15.43
C LEU A 24 16.44 11.04 -16.05
N ALA A 25 15.92 10.81 -17.27
CA ALA A 25 16.07 9.53 -17.96
C ALA A 25 17.54 9.12 -18.18
N ARG A 26 18.43 10.09 -18.46
CA ARG A 26 19.88 9.81 -18.61
C ARG A 26 20.51 9.31 -17.31
N HIS A 27 20.05 9.79 -16.16
CA HIS A 27 20.68 9.52 -14.86
C HIS A 27 20.02 8.37 -14.10
N ALA A 28 18.69 8.25 -14.18
CA ALA A 28 17.94 7.10 -13.68
C ALA A 28 18.17 5.85 -14.54
N GLY A 29 18.56 6.04 -15.80
CA GLY A 29 18.64 4.97 -16.79
C GLY A 29 17.25 4.54 -17.28
N GLY A 30 17.20 3.47 -18.08
CA GLY A 30 15.95 2.95 -18.63
C GLY A 30 15.67 3.40 -20.06
N ALA A 31 14.57 2.88 -20.62
CA ALA A 31 14.19 3.14 -22.01
C ALA A 31 13.54 4.53 -22.14
N VAL A 32 13.87 5.27 -23.19
CA VAL A 32 13.18 6.52 -23.54
C VAL A 32 12.25 6.26 -24.71
N VAL A 33 10.96 6.56 -24.51
CA VAL A 33 9.94 6.51 -25.56
C VAL A 33 9.46 7.93 -25.82
N ARG A 34 9.61 8.37 -27.07
CA ARG A 34 9.14 9.67 -27.54
C ARG A 34 7.76 9.52 -28.14
N ASP A 35 6.82 10.36 -27.68
CA ASP A 35 5.49 10.67 -28.23
C ASP A 35 4.64 9.51 -28.82
N THR A 36 5.11 8.88 -29.89
CA THR A 36 4.39 7.85 -30.67
C THR A 36 4.96 6.43 -30.57
N GLY A 37 6.13 6.23 -29.95
CA GLY A 37 6.75 4.89 -29.84
C GLY A 37 5.99 3.95 -28.90
N PRO A 38 5.99 2.62 -29.11
CA PRO A 38 5.33 1.64 -28.22
C PRO A 38 5.98 1.63 -26.83
N LEU A 39 5.17 1.40 -25.78
CA LEU A 39 5.69 1.27 -24.41
C LEU A 39 6.02 -0.21 -24.15
N PRO A 40 7.24 -0.54 -23.69
CA PRO A 40 7.57 -1.89 -23.26
C PRO A 40 6.84 -2.24 -21.95
N PRO A 41 6.60 -3.54 -21.66
CA PRO A 41 6.03 -3.95 -20.38
C PRO A 41 6.88 -3.47 -19.19
N GLY A 42 6.23 -3.02 -18.13
CA GLY A 42 6.89 -2.52 -16.92
C GLY A 42 6.47 -1.09 -16.54
N PRO A 43 7.11 -0.51 -15.51
CA PRO A 43 6.78 0.81 -15.01
C PRO A 43 7.11 1.92 -16.01
N VAL A 44 6.28 2.96 -16.03
CA VAL A 44 6.41 4.12 -16.91
C VAL A 44 6.50 5.39 -16.05
N HIS A 45 7.42 6.27 -16.39
CA HIS A 45 7.55 7.60 -15.81
C HIS A 45 7.17 8.66 -16.84
N VAL A 46 6.34 9.62 -16.42
CA VAL A 46 5.94 10.78 -17.23
C VAL A 46 6.28 12.05 -16.46
N THR A 47 7.03 12.94 -17.09
CA THR A 47 7.17 14.32 -16.62
C THR A 47 6.04 15.15 -17.25
N PHE A 48 5.11 15.63 -16.42
CA PHE A 48 3.83 16.15 -16.88
C PHE A 48 3.71 17.66 -16.74
N THR A 49 3.25 18.30 -17.81
CA THR A 49 2.56 19.60 -17.81
C THR A 49 1.49 19.56 -18.90
N ASP A 50 0.30 20.07 -18.62
CA ASP A 50 -0.86 19.97 -19.53
C ASP A 50 -0.58 20.47 -20.96
N HIS A 51 0.17 21.57 -21.11
CA HIS A 51 0.47 22.18 -22.43
C HIS A 51 1.22 21.26 -23.40
N LEU A 52 1.95 20.25 -22.90
CA LEU A 52 2.69 19.32 -23.75
C LEU A 52 1.84 18.15 -24.25
N PHE A 53 0.76 17.80 -23.54
CA PHE A 53 0.03 16.56 -23.76
C PHE A 53 -1.32 16.77 -24.43
N GLY A 54 -1.89 17.98 -24.45
CA GLY A 54 -3.17 18.22 -25.10
C GLY A 54 -3.58 19.69 -25.17
N PRO A 55 -4.62 20.02 -25.95
CA PRO A 55 -5.13 21.38 -26.09
C PRO A 55 -5.92 21.85 -24.84
N SER A 56 -6.30 20.93 -23.96
CA SER A 56 -6.95 21.20 -22.69
C SER A 56 -6.36 20.32 -21.58
N PRO A 57 -6.45 20.72 -20.30
CA PRO A 57 -5.94 19.94 -19.18
C PRO A 57 -6.57 18.55 -19.09
N ASP A 58 -7.88 18.44 -19.33
CA ASP A 58 -8.58 17.15 -19.28
C ASP A 58 -8.12 16.22 -20.40
N GLU A 59 -8.03 16.71 -21.64
CA GLU A 59 -7.52 15.91 -22.76
C GLU A 59 -6.06 15.49 -22.57
N ALA A 60 -5.23 16.36 -21.99
CA ALA A 60 -3.85 16.06 -21.67
C ALA A 60 -3.75 14.87 -20.69
N VAL A 61 -4.56 14.88 -19.63
CA VAL A 61 -4.62 13.80 -18.64
C VAL A 61 -5.20 12.53 -19.24
N ASP A 62 -6.30 12.63 -20.00
CA ASP A 62 -6.90 11.46 -20.66
C ASP A 62 -5.91 10.75 -21.57
N ARG A 63 -5.09 11.52 -22.31
CA ARG A 63 -4.04 10.97 -23.18
C ARG A 63 -2.96 10.25 -22.38
N VAL A 64 -2.49 10.81 -21.27
CA VAL A 64 -1.48 10.16 -20.41
C VAL A 64 -2.02 8.85 -19.84
N LEU A 65 -3.22 8.87 -19.26
CA LEU A 65 -3.83 7.70 -18.63
C LEU A 65 -4.14 6.62 -19.67
N ALA A 66 -4.69 6.98 -20.83
CA ALA A 66 -4.91 6.03 -21.92
C ALA A 66 -3.61 5.44 -22.45
N ARG A 67 -2.56 6.27 -22.57
CA ARG A 67 -1.25 5.83 -23.08
C ARG A 67 -0.56 4.84 -22.15
N CYS A 68 -0.70 5.04 -20.84
CA CYS A 68 -0.03 4.26 -19.79
C CYS A 68 -0.94 3.18 -19.17
N ALA A 69 -2.15 2.97 -19.69
CA ALA A 69 -3.08 1.97 -19.17
C ALA A 69 -2.43 0.58 -19.10
N GLY A 70 -2.50 -0.07 -17.93
CA GLY A 70 -1.90 -1.38 -17.69
C GLY A 70 -0.41 -1.36 -17.32
N HIS A 71 0.19 -0.17 -17.15
CA HIS A 71 1.54 0.00 -16.64
C HIS A 71 1.50 0.68 -15.26
N PRO A 72 2.37 0.28 -14.31
CA PRO A 72 2.63 1.11 -13.14
C PRO A 72 3.12 2.49 -13.58
N LEU A 73 2.54 3.56 -13.06
CA LEU A 73 2.72 4.92 -13.54
C LEU A 73 3.29 5.81 -12.43
N SER A 74 4.43 6.46 -12.72
CA SER A 74 4.91 7.59 -11.92
C SER A 74 4.84 8.91 -12.68
N ILE A 75 4.50 9.99 -11.97
CA ILE A 75 4.35 11.33 -12.53
C ILE A 75 5.24 12.33 -11.79
N SER A 76 6.14 13.00 -12.52
CA SER A 76 6.79 14.24 -12.05
C SER A 76 5.95 15.43 -12.51
N LEU A 77 5.36 16.17 -11.58
CA LEU A 77 4.46 17.27 -11.90
C LEU A 77 5.22 18.60 -12.08
N HIS A 78 4.95 19.27 -13.18
CA HIS A 78 5.44 20.62 -13.48
C HIS A 78 4.28 21.55 -13.83
N ASP A 79 4.48 22.85 -13.59
CA ASP A 79 3.49 23.91 -13.83
C ASP A 79 2.16 23.64 -13.08
N ILE A 80 2.26 23.22 -11.81
CA ILE A 80 1.10 22.90 -10.97
C ILE A 80 0.20 24.15 -10.83
N PRO A 81 -1.14 24.01 -11.03
CA PRO A 81 -2.07 25.14 -10.97
C PRO A 81 -2.02 25.90 -9.64
N GLN A 82 -2.10 27.23 -9.72
CA GLN A 82 -2.04 28.14 -8.57
C GLN A 82 -3.14 29.21 -8.68
N PRO A 83 -3.81 29.61 -7.57
CA PRO A 83 -4.86 30.63 -7.62
C PRO A 83 -4.44 31.95 -8.30
N GLU A 84 -3.17 32.30 -8.18
CA GLU A 84 -2.57 33.50 -8.75
C GLU A 84 -2.67 33.53 -10.29
N GLU A 85 -2.80 32.38 -10.98
CA GLU A 85 -2.93 32.32 -12.44
C GLU A 85 -4.30 32.79 -12.95
N GLY A 86 -5.21 33.13 -12.03
CA GLY A 86 -6.57 33.61 -12.28
C GLY A 86 -7.62 32.54 -11.98
N ALA A 87 -8.72 32.94 -11.35
CA ALA A 87 -9.76 32.03 -10.84
C ALA A 87 -10.31 31.07 -11.91
N GLU A 88 -10.54 31.55 -13.13
CA GLU A 88 -11.06 30.73 -14.23
C GLU A 88 -10.05 29.67 -14.70
N ARG A 89 -8.78 30.07 -14.87
CA ARG A 89 -7.71 29.15 -15.32
C ARG A 89 -7.40 28.12 -14.24
N PHE A 90 -7.33 28.55 -12.99
CA PHE A 90 -7.13 27.67 -11.83
C PHE A 90 -8.26 26.64 -11.70
N ALA A 91 -9.52 27.08 -11.78
CA ALA A 91 -10.69 26.19 -11.68
C ALA A 91 -10.73 25.17 -12.82
N ARG A 92 -10.26 25.53 -14.02
CA ARG A 92 -10.21 24.62 -15.18
C ARG A 92 -9.08 23.59 -15.06
N ARG A 93 -7.89 23.97 -14.58
CA ARG A 93 -6.72 23.07 -14.56
C ARG A 93 -6.67 22.17 -13.33
N SER A 94 -7.15 22.66 -12.19
CA SER A 94 -6.97 21.98 -10.91
C SER A 94 -7.57 20.56 -10.85
N PRO A 95 -8.80 20.32 -11.32
CA PRO A 95 -9.39 18.98 -11.31
C PRO A 95 -8.58 17.96 -12.12
N ALA A 96 -8.04 18.38 -13.27
CA ALA A 96 -7.25 17.50 -14.13
C ALA A 96 -5.96 17.03 -13.44
N TYR A 97 -5.22 17.95 -12.81
CA TYR A 97 -3.99 17.61 -12.08
C TYR A 97 -4.27 16.66 -10.91
N ARG A 98 -5.33 16.91 -10.13
CA ARG A 98 -5.73 16.01 -9.03
C ARG A 98 -6.11 14.63 -9.54
N ARG A 99 -6.91 14.55 -10.61
CA ARG A 99 -7.29 13.28 -11.26
C ARG A 99 -6.08 12.49 -11.76
N LEU A 100 -5.08 13.17 -12.33
CA LEU A 100 -3.85 12.51 -12.76
C LEU A 100 -3.06 11.98 -11.55
N ALA A 101 -2.97 12.76 -10.47
CA ALA A 101 -2.25 12.36 -9.28
C ALA A 101 -2.92 11.17 -8.57
N GLU A 102 -4.24 11.14 -8.47
CA GLU A 102 -5.00 10.02 -7.89
C GLU A 102 -4.89 8.73 -8.70
N ALA A 103 -4.66 8.84 -10.02
CA ALA A 103 -4.60 7.69 -10.92
C ALA A 103 -3.19 7.10 -11.08
N ALA A 104 -2.15 7.81 -10.63
CA ALA A 104 -0.76 7.34 -10.70
C ALA A 104 -0.36 6.58 -9.43
N ASP A 105 0.52 5.58 -9.57
CA ASP A 105 1.04 4.82 -8.43
C ASP A 105 2.03 5.65 -7.60
N LEU A 106 2.75 6.58 -8.24
CA LEU A 106 3.69 7.49 -7.59
C LEU A 106 3.63 8.88 -8.21
N VAL A 107 3.54 9.91 -7.38
CA VAL A 107 3.49 11.30 -7.82
C VAL A 107 4.48 12.11 -7.02
N ALA A 108 5.25 12.96 -7.69
CA ALA A 108 6.14 13.90 -7.01
C ALA A 108 5.98 15.33 -7.55
N GLY A 109 6.06 16.28 -6.62
CA GLY A 109 6.30 17.70 -6.88
C GLY A 109 7.73 18.08 -6.48
N ASN A 110 8.10 19.34 -6.68
CA ASN A 110 9.48 19.82 -6.45
C ASN A 110 9.64 20.62 -5.14
N SER A 111 8.55 20.82 -4.40
CA SER A 111 8.51 21.56 -3.14
C SER A 111 7.34 21.14 -2.27
N ARG A 112 7.41 21.41 -0.96
CA ARG A 112 6.29 21.15 -0.03
C ARG A 112 5.07 22.01 -0.36
N HIS A 113 5.28 23.24 -0.82
CA HIS A 113 4.19 24.08 -1.30
C HIS A 113 3.43 23.43 -2.46
N GLU A 114 4.15 22.89 -3.45
CA GLU A 114 3.53 22.18 -4.57
C GLU A 114 2.80 20.91 -4.14
N ALA A 115 3.40 20.12 -3.22
CA ALA A 115 2.73 18.93 -2.69
C ALA A 115 1.43 19.28 -1.95
N SER A 116 1.37 20.43 -1.27
CA SER A 116 0.17 20.88 -0.54
C SER A 116 -1.04 21.23 -1.42
N PHE A 117 -0.88 21.25 -2.75
CA PHE A 117 -1.99 21.42 -3.69
C PHE A 117 -2.92 20.18 -3.74
N PHE A 118 -2.39 19.01 -3.40
CA PHE A 118 -3.07 17.72 -3.47
C PHE A 118 -3.63 17.29 -2.11
N ASP A 119 -4.76 16.59 -2.13
CA ASP A 119 -5.38 16.04 -0.92
C ASP A 119 -4.71 14.75 -0.46
N SER A 120 -4.11 14.00 -1.40
CA SER A 120 -3.29 12.82 -1.13
C SER A 120 -1.81 13.19 -0.93
N PRO A 121 -1.04 12.38 -0.18
CA PRO A 121 0.40 12.54 -0.07
C PRO A 121 1.07 12.51 -1.46
N VAL A 122 1.91 13.51 -1.73
CA VAL A 122 2.74 13.61 -2.93
C VAL A 122 4.18 13.76 -2.50
N GLU A 123 5.07 12.97 -3.10
CA GLU A 123 6.50 13.00 -2.81
C GLU A 123 7.12 14.36 -3.16
N VAL A 124 8.15 14.75 -2.42
CA VAL A 124 8.88 16.00 -2.70
C VAL A 124 10.28 15.64 -3.18
N ILE A 125 10.47 15.70 -4.49
CA ILE A 125 11.77 15.47 -5.15
C ILE A 125 12.22 16.81 -5.76
N PRO A 126 13.15 17.54 -5.12
CA PRO A 126 13.55 18.88 -5.56
C PRO A 126 14.18 18.90 -6.94
N LEU A 127 14.04 20.04 -7.62
CA LEU A 127 14.80 20.30 -8.83
C LEU A 127 16.32 20.34 -8.54
N PRO A 128 17.14 19.87 -9.49
CA PRO A 128 18.57 20.00 -9.34
C PRO A 128 19.02 21.46 -9.50
N VAL A 129 20.05 21.85 -8.75
CA VAL A 129 20.72 23.13 -8.89
C VAL A 129 21.94 22.93 -9.80
N PRO A 130 21.92 23.40 -11.06
CA PRO A 130 23.01 23.15 -12.00
C PRO A 130 24.27 23.90 -11.59
N ALA A 131 25.43 23.25 -11.65
CA ALA A 131 26.70 23.96 -11.50
C ALA A 131 26.98 24.80 -12.76
N ILE A 132 27.03 26.12 -12.63
CA ILE A 132 27.23 27.05 -13.76
C ILE A 132 28.46 27.91 -13.52
N GLU A 133 29.47 27.75 -14.38
CA GLU A 133 30.65 28.59 -14.38
C GLU A 133 30.37 29.93 -15.07
N SER A 134 29.86 30.89 -14.30
CA SER A 134 29.58 32.25 -14.76
C SER A 134 30.61 33.23 -14.20
N ARG A 135 31.48 33.76 -15.07
CA ARG A 135 32.47 34.77 -14.70
C ARG A 135 31.78 36.09 -14.36
N TYR A 136 31.99 36.61 -13.15
CA TYR A 136 31.32 37.83 -12.70
C TYR A 136 31.98 39.10 -13.24
N GLU A 137 31.35 39.71 -14.24
CA GLU A 137 31.77 40.98 -14.85
C GLU A 137 30.52 41.83 -15.15
N PRO A 138 29.83 42.32 -14.12
CA PRO A 138 28.52 42.94 -14.28
C PRO A 138 28.64 44.25 -15.06
N GLU A 139 27.80 44.41 -16.07
CA GLU A 139 27.59 45.69 -16.72
C GLU A 139 26.76 46.58 -15.78
N PRO A 140 27.22 47.81 -15.45
CA PRO A 140 26.52 48.68 -14.50
C PRO A 140 25.07 48.95 -14.91
N GLY A 141 24.17 48.84 -13.93
CA GLY A 141 22.74 49.15 -14.11
C GLY A 141 21.92 48.09 -14.85
N THR A 142 22.44 46.87 -15.04
CA THR A 142 21.70 45.78 -15.68
C THR A 142 20.85 44.97 -14.69
N VAL A 143 19.57 44.83 -15.00
CA VAL A 143 18.61 43.95 -14.33
C VAL A 143 18.30 42.77 -15.24
N GLY A 144 18.65 41.57 -14.83
CA GLY A 144 18.53 40.36 -15.63
C GLY A 144 17.33 39.53 -15.23
N VAL A 145 16.43 39.27 -16.18
CA VAL A 145 15.29 38.36 -16.01
C VAL A 145 15.56 37.11 -16.84
N LEU A 146 15.57 35.93 -16.22
CA LEU A 146 15.93 34.67 -16.88
C LEU A 146 14.69 33.84 -17.24
N GLY A 147 14.70 33.27 -18.45
CA GLY A 147 13.73 32.29 -18.95
C GLY A 147 13.01 32.74 -20.22
N PHE A 148 12.18 31.86 -20.77
CA PHE A 148 11.39 32.19 -21.97
C PHE A 148 10.42 33.35 -21.75
N ILE A 149 10.16 34.11 -22.82
CA ILE A 149 9.26 35.27 -22.81
C ILE A 149 7.81 34.84 -23.05
N TYR A 150 6.97 35.00 -22.03
CA TYR A 150 5.51 34.83 -22.08
C TYR A 150 4.83 35.59 -20.91
N PRO A 151 3.48 35.77 -20.94
CA PRO A 151 2.76 36.47 -19.87
C PRO A 151 2.92 35.82 -18.49
N GLY A 152 3.13 36.62 -17.44
CA GLY A 152 3.26 36.14 -16.05
C GLY A 152 4.70 35.86 -15.59
N LYS A 153 5.70 35.95 -16.48
CA LYS A 153 7.13 35.93 -16.11
C LYS A 153 7.63 37.18 -15.37
N GLY A 154 6.79 38.21 -15.26
CA GLY A 154 7.08 39.45 -14.54
C GLY A 154 8.00 40.44 -15.26
N HIS A 155 8.31 40.23 -16.55
CA HIS A 155 9.06 41.19 -17.34
C HIS A 155 8.40 42.57 -17.35
N ASP A 156 7.07 42.62 -17.48
CA ASP A 156 6.28 43.84 -17.45
C ASP A 156 6.31 44.53 -16.08
N ASP A 157 6.28 43.76 -14.99
CA ASP A 157 6.39 44.28 -13.62
C ASP A 157 7.76 44.92 -13.39
N VAL A 158 8.84 44.26 -13.84
CA VAL A 158 10.21 44.79 -13.77
C VAL A 158 10.35 46.06 -14.62
N ILE A 159 9.84 46.06 -15.86
CA ILE A 159 9.91 47.23 -16.75
C ILE A 159 9.20 48.43 -16.11
N ARG A 160 7.98 48.26 -15.60
CA ARG A 160 7.23 49.34 -14.94
C ARG A 160 7.95 49.85 -13.70
N ALA A 161 8.51 48.94 -12.88
CA ALA A 161 9.25 49.30 -11.69
C ALA A 161 10.49 50.16 -11.99
N LEU A 162 11.11 49.96 -13.15
CA LEU A 162 12.32 50.66 -13.59
C LEU A 162 12.07 51.99 -14.33
N ALA A 163 10.81 52.37 -14.55
CA ALA A 163 10.48 53.63 -15.22
C ALA A 163 11.19 54.84 -14.56
N GLY A 164 11.90 55.62 -15.38
CA GLY A 164 12.63 56.82 -14.95
C GLY A 164 13.85 56.57 -14.05
N THR A 165 14.33 55.33 -13.91
CA THR A 165 15.50 54.99 -13.06
C THR A 165 16.84 55.05 -13.80
N GLY A 166 16.84 54.93 -15.13
CA GLY A 166 18.05 54.80 -15.95
C GLY A 166 18.66 53.39 -15.97
N LEU A 167 18.07 52.42 -15.25
CA LEU A 167 18.47 51.01 -15.27
C LEU A 167 17.95 50.31 -16.54
N LYS A 168 18.60 49.21 -16.92
CA LYS A 168 18.34 48.45 -18.15
C LYS A 168 17.82 47.06 -17.83
N VAL A 169 16.94 46.53 -18.67
CA VAL A 169 16.44 45.15 -18.56
C VAL A 169 17.09 44.28 -19.63
N ARG A 170 17.73 43.19 -19.20
CA ARG A 170 18.17 42.10 -20.07
C ARG A 170 17.31 40.87 -19.82
N ALA A 171 16.47 40.52 -20.79
CA ALA A 171 15.67 39.31 -20.76
C ALA A 171 16.47 38.16 -21.40
N LEU A 172 16.99 37.27 -20.57
CA LEU A 172 17.84 36.15 -20.95
C LEU A 172 16.96 34.97 -21.36
N GLY A 173 16.58 34.91 -22.64
CA GLY A 173 15.77 33.82 -23.17
C GLY A 173 15.07 34.11 -24.49
N GLY A 174 14.61 33.03 -25.13
CA GLY A 174 13.82 33.08 -26.35
C GLY A 174 12.36 33.45 -26.10
N VAL A 175 11.67 33.88 -27.15
CA VAL A 175 10.21 34.07 -27.11
C VAL A 175 9.54 32.70 -27.20
N SER A 176 8.66 32.38 -26.25
CA SER A 176 7.87 31.15 -26.32
C SER A 176 6.98 31.18 -27.57
N ALA A 177 6.85 30.04 -28.25
CA ALA A 177 6.02 29.93 -29.45
C ALA A 177 4.59 30.43 -29.18
N GLY A 178 4.08 31.31 -30.05
CA GLY A 178 2.75 31.92 -29.92
C GLY A 178 2.70 33.18 -29.03
N HIS A 179 3.83 33.61 -28.47
CA HIS A 179 3.94 34.80 -27.64
C HIS A 179 4.73 35.96 -28.30
N GLU A 180 4.84 35.98 -29.62
CA GLU A 180 5.52 37.03 -30.38
C GLU A 180 4.88 38.41 -30.18
N ASN A 181 3.54 38.43 -30.08
CA ASN A 181 2.79 39.66 -29.76
C ASN A 181 3.08 40.15 -28.34
N TRP A 182 3.29 39.25 -27.39
CA TRP A 182 3.67 39.62 -26.03
C TRP A 182 5.07 40.22 -25.98
N ALA A 183 6.03 39.65 -26.70
CA ALA A 183 7.37 40.22 -26.83
C ALA A 183 7.35 41.61 -27.49
N ARG A 184 6.44 41.86 -28.44
CA ARG A 184 6.22 43.20 -29.01
C ARG A 184 5.66 44.17 -27.97
N HIS A 185 4.64 43.74 -27.23
CA HIS A 185 4.06 44.53 -26.13
C HIS A 185 5.10 44.93 -25.07
N LEU A 186 6.01 44.01 -24.69
CA LEU A 186 7.08 44.34 -23.73
C LEU A 186 8.03 45.42 -24.27
N ARG A 187 8.34 45.42 -25.57
CA ARG A 187 9.16 46.47 -26.20
C ARG A 187 8.44 47.81 -26.23
N GLU A 188 7.14 47.82 -26.54
CA GLU A 188 6.30 49.02 -26.51
C GLU A 188 6.23 49.59 -25.09
N LEU A 189 5.93 48.74 -24.09
CA LEU A 189 5.91 49.11 -22.68
C LEU A 189 7.26 49.66 -22.20
N ALA A 190 8.37 49.05 -22.61
CA ALA A 190 9.72 49.51 -22.28
C ALA A 190 10.00 50.90 -22.87
N ALA A 191 9.60 51.13 -24.12
CA ALA A 191 9.73 52.44 -24.77
C ALA A 191 8.88 53.51 -24.07
N GLU A 192 7.63 53.19 -23.70
CA GLU A 192 6.74 54.08 -22.92
C GLU A 192 7.32 54.41 -21.54
N CYS A 193 7.93 53.44 -20.87
CA CYS A 193 8.55 53.62 -19.56
C CYS A 193 9.95 54.27 -19.61
N GLY A 194 10.52 54.46 -20.81
CA GLY A 194 11.89 54.94 -21.00
C GLY A 194 12.96 53.96 -20.48
N VAL A 195 12.71 52.66 -20.59
CA VAL A 195 13.59 51.57 -20.12
C VAL A 195 14.24 50.87 -21.33
N ASP A 196 15.57 50.70 -21.29
CA ASP A 196 16.30 49.93 -22.30
C ASP A 196 16.07 48.43 -22.09
N LEU A 197 15.30 47.80 -22.97
CA LEU A 197 14.99 46.38 -22.95
C LEU A 197 15.73 45.63 -24.07
N HIS A 198 16.59 44.70 -23.68
CA HIS A 198 17.24 43.75 -24.58
C HIS A 198 16.71 42.33 -24.35
N ILE A 199 16.14 41.71 -25.39
CA ILE A 199 15.72 40.29 -25.39
C ILE A 199 16.77 39.51 -26.19
N THR A 200 17.48 38.60 -25.53
CA THR A 200 18.65 37.92 -26.13
C THR A 200 18.29 36.90 -27.20
N GLY A 201 17.09 36.31 -27.13
CA GLY A 201 16.78 35.10 -27.87
C GLY A 201 17.30 33.84 -27.17
N TYR A 202 17.27 32.71 -27.88
CA TYR A 202 17.84 31.46 -27.38
C TYR A 202 19.35 31.59 -27.18
N LEU A 203 19.85 31.10 -26.04
CA LEU A 203 21.26 31.11 -25.69
C LEU A 203 21.73 29.67 -25.51
N SER A 204 22.94 29.35 -25.98
CA SER A 204 23.62 28.12 -25.56
C SER A 204 23.98 28.19 -24.07
N ASP A 205 24.30 27.06 -23.44
CA ASP A 205 24.71 27.05 -22.02
C ASP A 205 25.91 27.97 -21.74
N ALA A 206 26.87 28.01 -22.66
CA ALA A 206 28.05 28.88 -22.56
C ALA A 206 27.68 30.38 -22.71
N ASP A 207 26.83 30.71 -23.68
CA ASP A 207 26.37 32.09 -23.88
C ASP A 207 25.50 32.57 -22.72
N LEU A 208 24.65 31.68 -22.19
CA LEU A 208 23.84 31.95 -21.01
C LEU A 208 24.74 32.24 -19.79
N ALA A 209 25.73 31.40 -19.52
CA ALA A 209 26.67 31.61 -18.42
C ALA A 209 27.43 32.94 -18.56
N ALA A 210 27.82 33.32 -19.77
CA ALA A 210 28.46 34.61 -20.06
C ALA A 210 27.52 35.80 -19.83
N GLU A 211 26.28 35.74 -20.34
CA GLU A 211 25.28 36.81 -20.14
C GLU A 211 24.87 36.94 -18.68
N MET A 212 24.71 35.83 -17.94
CA MET A 212 24.46 35.84 -16.50
C MET A 212 25.57 36.57 -15.73
N GLY A 213 26.82 36.44 -16.16
CA GLY A 213 27.98 37.11 -15.57
C GLY A 213 27.95 38.62 -15.71
N ARG A 214 27.30 39.12 -16.79
CA ARG A 214 27.11 40.54 -17.10
C ARG A 214 25.96 41.18 -16.34
N ILE A 215 25.11 40.41 -15.67
CA ILE A 215 23.96 40.96 -14.93
C ILE A 215 24.40 41.51 -13.57
N ALA A 216 24.02 42.74 -13.25
CA ALA A 216 24.23 43.34 -11.93
C ALA A 216 23.16 42.87 -10.92
N VAL A 217 21.88 42.90 -11.31
CA VAL A 217 20.73 42.54 -10.46
C VAL A 217 19.95 41.37 -11.07
N PRO A 218 20.15 40.13 -10.56
CA PRO A 218 19.41 38.94 -10.99
C PRO A 218 17.98 38.93 -10.45
N VAL A 219 17.00 38.64 -11.31
CA VAL A 219 15.57 38.67 -10.98
C VAL A 219 14.85 37.43 -11.50
N CYS A 220 13.98 36.88 -10.67
CA CYS A 220 12.84 36.07 -11.08
C CYS A 220 11.56 36.78 -10.63
N ALA A 221 10.85 37.43 -11.55
CA ALA A 221 9.65 38.18 -11.21
C ALA A 221 8.35 37.40 -11.48
N HIS A 222 8.44 36.07 -11.57
CA HIS A 222 7.28 35.24 -11.88
C HIS A 222 6.15 35.49 -10.89
N ARG A 223 4.93 35.57 -11.42
CA ARG A 223 3.72 35.66 -10.59
C ARG A 223 3.30 34.29 -10.04
N HIS A 224 3.70 33.21 -10.72
CA HIS A 224 3.42 31.83 -10.35
C HIS A 224 4.72 31.04 -10.37
N TYR A 225 5.00 30.30 -9.30
CA TYR A 225 6.21 29.53 -9.17
C TYR A 225 5.88 28.05 -9.07
N SER A 226 6.16 27.32 -10.14
CA SER A 226 6.18 25.86 -10.10
C SER A 226 7.43 25.38 -10.81
N ALA A 227 8.17 24.47 -10.18
CA ALA A 227 9.40 23.88 -10.70
C ALA A 227 10.31 24.92 -11.41
N SER A 228 10.70 26.00 -10.70
CA SER A 228 11.35 27.14 -11.34
C SER A 228 12.81 26.89 -11.70
N GLY A 229 13.04 26.37 -12.91
CA GLY A 229 14.38 26.19 -13.46
C GLY A 229 15.20 27.49 -13.48
N SER A 230 14.58 28.63 -13.81
CA SER A 230 15.25 29.94 -13.81
C SER A 230 15.84 30.33 -12.45
N LEU A 231 15.14 30.03 -11.36
CA LEU A 231 15.66 30.28 -10.02
C LEU A 231 16.85 29.36 -9.72
N MET A 232 16.73 28.06 -10.03
CA MET A 232 17.80 27.09 -9.84
C MET A 232 19.06 27.46 -10.64
N THR A 233 18.89 27.87 -11.90
CA THR A 233 19.99 28.33 -12.77
C THR A 233 20.72 29.54 -12.15
N TRP A 234 20.00 30.54 -11.65
CA TRP A 234 20.65 31.67 -11.00
C TRP A 234 21.43 31.27 -9.73
N LEU A 235 20.83 30.42 -8.89
CA LEU A 235 21.47 29.91 -7.67
C LEU A 235 22.72 29.06 -8.02
N GLY A 236 22.65 28.31 -9.11
CA GLY A 236 23.72 27.51 -9.69
C GLY A 236 24.92 28.32 -10.15
N ALA A 237 24.68 29.51 -10.70
CA ALA A 237 25.71 30.50 -11.00
C ALA A 237 26.19 31.29 -9.75
N GLY A 238 25.75 30.88 -8.55
CA GLY A 238 26.12 31.47 -7.28
C GLY A 238 25.54 32.86 -7.02
N ARG A 239 24.49 33.24 -7.74
CA ARG A 239 23.92 34.59 -7.72
C ARG A 239 22.96 34.77 -6.57
N ARG A 240 22.87 36.01 -6.07
CA ARG A 240 21.76 36.46 -5.20
C ARG A 240 20.63 36.96 -6.09
N VAL A 241 19.43 36.42 -5.90
CA VAL A 241 18.29 36.61 -6.80
C VAL A 241 17.15 37.29 -6.07
N LEU A 242 16.56 38.30 -6.71
CA LEU A 242 15.32 38.92 -6.25
C LEU A 242 14.12 38.16 -6.81
N VAL A 243 13.16 37.81 -5.94
CA VAL A 243 11.99 36.99 -6.29
C VAL A 243 10.69 37.60 -5.77
N SER A 244 9.60 37.44 -6.50
CA SER A 244 8.26 37.78 -5.99
C SER A 244 7.95 37.01 -4.69
N ASP A 245 7.25 37.65 -3.76
CA ASP A 245 6.80 36.99 -2.53
C ASP A 245 5.68 35.97 -2.80
N SER A 246 5.94 34.70 -2.53
CA SER A 246 4.98 33.60 -2.61
C SER A 246 5.34 32.51 -1.59
N PRO A 247 4.40 31.60 -1.27
CA PRO A 247 4.71 30.45 -0.42
C PRO A 247 5.90 29.62 -0.96
N TYR A 248 5.98 29.41 -2.27
CA TYR A 248 7.11 28.73 -2.92
C TYR A 248 8.43 29.46 -2.66
N THR A 249 8.49 30.77 -2.92
CA THR A 249 9.75 31.52 -2.81
C THR A 249 10.22 31.68 -1.36
N ARG A 250 9.29 31.74 -0.40
CA ARG A 250 9.61 31.64 1.04
C ARG A 250 10.21 30.29 1.41
N GLU A 251 9.65 29.20 0.88
CA GLU A 251 10.22 27.85 1.07
C GLU A 251 11.64 27.77 0.52
N MET A 252 11.86 28.22 -0.72
CA MET A 252 13.18 28.23 -1.34
C MET A 252 14.17 29.14 -0.58
N ALA A 253 13.73 30.31 -0.12
CA ALA A 253 14.58 31.21 0.67
C ALA A 253 15.03 30.58 2.00
N GLY A 254 14.19 29.73 2.60
CA GLY A 254 14.55 28.93 3.77
C GLY A 254 15.63 27.88 3.48
N GLN A 255 15.65 27.31 2.27
CA GLN A 255 16.67 26.33 1.84
C GLN A 255 18.02 26.99 1.55
N TRP A 256 18.03 28.22 1.02
CA TRP A 256 19.25 28.96 0.69
C TRP A 256 19.32 30.35 1.34
N PRO A 257 19.55 30.42 2.67
CA PRO A 257 19.61 31.69 3.39
C PRO A 257 20.62 32.66 2.77
N GLY A 258 20.18 33.92 2.59
CA GLY A 258 21.01 34.99 2.04
C GLY A 258 21.17 35.01 0.51
N ARG A 259 20.69 33.98 -0.21
CA ARG A 259 20.75 33.92 -1.68
C ARG A 259 19.47 34.41 -2.37
N ILE A 260 18.35 34.39 -1.66
CA ILE A 260 17.05 34.79 -2.20
C ILE A 260 16.56 36.03 -1.45
N GLY A 261 16.32 37.12 -2.20
CA GLY A 261 15.69 38.34 -1.69
C GLY A 261 14.21 38.37 -2.09
N ILE A 262 13.33 38.24 -1.10
CA ILE A 262 11.88 38.27 -1.32
C ILE A 262 11.44 39.73 -1.50
N VAL A 263 10.73 40.00 -2.59
CA VAL A 263 10.34 41.34 -3.02
C VAL A 263 8.83 41.53 -2.86
N SER A 264 8.47 42.52 -2.05
CA SER A 264 7.10 43.04 -1.94
C SER A 264 6.90 44.34 -2.74
N ASP A 265 7.97 45.12 -2.95
CA ASP A 265 7.99 46.29 -3.82
C ASP A 265 9.18 46.23 -4.78
N TRP A 266 8.89 46.03 -6.06
CA TRP A 266 9.92 45.87 -7.10
C TRP A 266 10.77 47.11 -7.26
N ARG A 267 10.19 48.31 -7.20
CA ARG A 267 10.95 49.54 -7.47
C ARG A 267 12.04 49.76 -6.43
N THR A 268 11.69 49.74 -5.15
CA THR A 268 12.64 49.95 -4.05
C THR A 268 13.71 48.86 -4.06
N SER A 269 13.30 47.59 -4.18
CA SER A 269 14.22 46.45 -4.14
C SER A 269 15.23 46.46 -5.30
N LEU A 270 14.80 46.84 -6.50
CA LEU A 270 15.68 46.94 -7.67
C LEU A 270 16.68 48.11 -7.55
N LEU A 271 16.23 49.27 -7.07
CA LEU A 271 17.10 50.42 -6.85
C LEU A 271 18.17 50.13 -5.78
N ASP A 272 17.76 49.53 -4.67
CA ASP A 272 18.67 49.13 -3.59
C ASP A 272 19.71 48.13 -4.09
N ALA A 273 19.28 47.07 -4.79
CA ALA A 273 20.18 46.06 -5.35
C ALA A 273 21.13 46.63 -6.42
N ALA A 274 20.66 47.57 -7.24
CA ALA A 274 21.48 48.22 -8.26
C ALA A 274 22.52 49.18 -7.67
N SER A 275 22.24 49.81 -6.52
CA SER A 275 23.16 50.70 -5.83
C SER A 275 24.36 49.98 -5.21
N SER A 276 24.18 48.70 -4.87
CA SER A 276 25.22 47.84 -4.30
C SER A 276 25.09 46.40 -4.82
N PRO A 277 25.50 46.12 -6.09
CA PRO A 277 25.43 44.79 -6.67
C PRO A 277 26.17 43.76 -5.81
N THR A 278 25.52 42.63 -5.52
CA THR A 278 26.10 41.57 -4.69
C THR A 278 26.93 40.63 -5.56
N PRO A 279 28.24 40.44 -5.28
CA PRO A 279 29.04 39.44 -5.96
C PRO A 279 28.52 38.01 -5.73
N PRO A 280 28.80 37.05 -6.63
CA PRO A 280 28.45 35.65 -6.41
C PRO A 280 29.05 35.10 -5.12
N ILE A 281 28.31 34.26 -4.41
CA ILE A 281 28.73 33.64 -3.14
C ILE A 281 28.92 32.13 -3.37
N GLY A 282 29.72 31.71 -4.35
CA GLY A 282 29.88 30.30 -4.77
C GLY A 282 28.58 29.64 -5.25
N ALA A 283 28.64 28.54 -5.99
CA ALA A 283 27.42 27.81 -6.39
C ALA A 283 26.64 27.34 -5.14
N ALA A 284 25.31 27.44 -5.17
CA ALA A 284 24.50 26.92 -4.07
C ALA A 284 24.62 25.40 -4.00
N ALA A 285 24.90 24.86 -2.81
CA ALA A 285 24.74 23.45 -2.56
C ALA A 285 23.24 23.12 -2.70
N GLY A 286 22.92 22.25 -3.64
CA GLY A 286 21.57 21.80 -3.95
C GLY A 286 21.61 20.38 -4.47
N TRP A 287 20.46 19.90 -4.91
CA TRP A 287 20.36 18.56 -5.49
C TRP A 287 21.12 18.52 -6.81
N ASP A 288 21.86 17.45 -7.05
CA ASP A 288 22.38 17.10 -8.37
C ASP A 288 21.51 16.02 -9.03
N TRP A 289 21.76 15.76 -10.30
CA TRP A 289 20.96 14.79 -11.05
C TRP A 289 21.08 13.34 -10.51
N PRO A 290 22.25 12.84 -10.08
CA PRO A 290 22.33 11.55 -9.39
C PRO A 290 21.42 11.47 -8.17
N GLN A 291 21.42 12.49 -7.30
CA GLN A 291 20.54 12.53 -6.13
C GLN A 291 19.05 12.53 -6.50
N VAL A 292 18.67 13.27 -7.55
CA VAL A 292 17.29 13.26 -8.07
C VAL A 292 16.91 11.88 -8.59
N ALA A 293 17.79 11.23 -9.36
CA ALA A 293 17.55 9.89 -9.88
C ALA A 293 17.43 8.84 -8.78
N ASP A 294 18.31 8.89 -7.77
CA ASP A 294 18.27 8.00 -6.61
C ASP A 294 16.99 8.19 -5.80
N ALA A 295 16.51 9.44 -5.61
CA ALA A 295 15.25 9.69 -4.92
C ALA A 295 14.04 9.14 -5.68
N TRP A 296 14.01 9.26 -7.02
CA TRP A 296 12.98 8.60 -7.84
C TRP A 296 13.03 7.08 -7.72
N ALA A 297 14.22 6.49 -7.77
CA ALA A 297 14.40 5.06 -7.61
C ALA A 297 13.93 4.60 -6.21
N GLN A 298 14.25 5.34 -5.17
CA GLN A 298 13.84 5.06 -3.80
C GLN A 298 12.32 5.20 -3.63
N ALA A 299 11.72 6.27 -4.16
CA ALA A 299 10.27 6.47 -4.10
C ALA A 299 9.52 5.32 -4.79
N TRP A 300 10.05 4.78 -5.90
CA TRP A 300 9.51 3.57 -6.53
C TRP A 300 9.63 2.33 -5.65
N VAL A 301 10.71 2.18 -4.88
CA VAL A 301 10.89 1.08 -3.92
C VAL A 301 9.90 1.21 -2.75
N ASP A 302 9.68 2.42 -2.27
CA ASP A 302 8.83 2.70 -1.10
C ASP A 302 7.34 2.44 -1.36
N LEU A 303 6.92 2.34 -2.63
CA LEU A 303 5.58 1.84 -3.00
C LEU A 303 5.37 0.36 -2.66
N TRP A 304 6.46 -0.41 -2.54
CA TRP A 304 6.42 -1.83 -2.32
C TRP A 304 6.66 -2.13 -0.83
N PRO A 305 5.67 -2.71 -0.11
CA PRO A 305 5.79 -2.96 1.32
C PRO A 305 7.04 -3.75 1.70
N ALA A 306 7.65 -3.45 2.84
CA ALA A 306 8.75 -4.26 3.33
C ALA A 306 8.30 -5.69 3.63
N VAL A 307 9.04 -6.70 3.16
CA VAL A 307 8.74 -8.12 3.36
C VAL A 307 9.73 -8.76 4.32
N SER A 308 9.22 -9.44 5.34
CA SER A 308 10.00 -10.37 6.16
C SER A 308 9.70 -11.80 5.74
N VAL A 309 10.73 -12.49 5.25
CA VAL A 309 10.64 -13.90 4.90
C VAL A 309 11.07 -14.74 6.10
N VAL A 310 10.15 -15.51 6.67
CA VAL A 310 10.37 -16.36 7.85
C VAL A 310 10.50 -17.82 7.43
N ILE A 311 11.66 -18.42 7.72
CA ILE A 311 12.01 -19.78 7.34
C ILE A 311 12.32 -20.59 8.61
N PRO A 312 11.48 -21.58 8.99
CA PRO A 312 11.83 -22.48 10.08
C PRO A 312 12.98 -23.40 9.64
N TYR A 313 13.90 -23.69 10.54
CA TYR A 313 15.08 -24.49 10.29
C TYR A 313 15.22 -25.62 11.31
N TYR A 314 15.46 -26.84 10.81
CA TYR A 314 15.80 -27.99 11.64
C TYR A 314 16.81 -28.92 10.91
N ASN A 315 18.08 -28.89 11.32
CA ASN A 315 19.18 -29.77 10.87
C ASN A 315 19.43 -29.88 9.34
N ASN A 316 18.72 -29.15 8.47
CA ASN A 316 18.82 -29.26 7.01
C ASN A 316 19.59 -28.07 6.40
N ALA A 317 20.91 -28.05 6.58
CA ALA A 317 21.76 -26.94 6.11
C ALA A 317 21.72 -26.76 4.58
N ASP A 318 21.60 -27.85 3.80
CA ASP A 318 21.59 -27.79 2.34
C ASP A 318 20.29 -27.19 1.82
N GLY A 319 19.13 -27.67 2.30
CA GLY A 319 17.83 -27.09 1.96
C GLY A 319 17.75 -25.61 2.30
N LEU A 320 18.24 -25.21 3.47
CA LEU A 320 18.25 -23.80 3.85
C LEU A 320 19.07 -22.92 2.88
N ARG A 321 20.21 -23.41 2.37
CA ARG A 321 20.99 -22.67 1.36
C ARG A 321 20.19 -22.45 0.09
N GLU A 322 19.44 -23.46 -0.35
CA GLU A 322 18.62 -23.38 -1.56
C GLU A 322 17.44 -22.41 -1.39
N VAL A 323 16.72 -22.49 -0.27
CA VAL A 323 15.61 -21.57 0.02
C VAL A 323 16.10 -20.13 0.11
N VAL A 324 17.19 -19.88 0.85
CA VAL A 324 17.78 -18.53 0.95
C VAL A 324 18.25 -18.02 -0.41
N ALA A 325 18.82 -18.88 -1.26
CA ALA A 325 19.17 -18.50 -2.63
C ALA A 325 17.92 -18.15 -3.47
N GLY A 326 16.82 -18.91 -3.35
CA GLY A 326 15.55 -18.62 -4.02
C GLY A 326 14.91 -17.30 -3.57
N VAL A 327 15.00 -17.00 -2.27
CA VAL A 327 14.52 -15.71 -1.71
C VAL A 327 15.39 -14.55 -2.17
N ARG A 328 16.71 -14.74 -2.29
CA ARG A 328 17.61 -13.71 -2.85
C ARG A 328 17.44 -13.48 -4.34
N ALA A 329 16.92 -14.46 -5.06
CA ALA A 329 16.64 -14.38 -6.48
C ALA A 329 15.29 -13.71 -6.79
N GLN A 330 14.53 -13.26 -5.79
CA GLN A 330 13.24 -12.61 -6.01
C GLN A 330 13.39 -11.34 -6.86
N ASP A 331 12.46 -11.12 -7.78
CA ASP A 331 12.35 -9.91 -8.59
C ASP A 331 11.49 -8.82 -7.92
N TYR A 332 11.28 -8.94 -6.62
CA TYR A 332 10.53 -8.01 -5.80
C TYR A 332 11.24 -6.64 -5.71
N PRO A 333 10.56 -5.51 -6.02
CA PRO A 333 11.20 -4.20 -5.96
C PRO A 333 11.41 -3.65 -4.54
N GLY A 334 10.54 -4.01 -3.59
CA GLY A 334 10.62 -3.56 -2.20
C GLY A 334 11.72 -4.24 -1.38
N PRO A 335 11.97 -3.78 -0.15
CA PRO A 335 12.98 -4.37 0.71
C PRO A 335 12.54 -5.76 1.21
N VAL A 336 13.48 -6.72 1.20
CA VAL A 336 13.27 -8.08 1.68
C VAL A 336 14.31 -8.40 2.74
N GLU A 337 13.86 -8.81 3.92
CA GLU A 337 14.71 -9.41 4.94
C GLU A 337 14.42 -10.91 5.07
N ILE A 338 15.44 -11.67 5.48
CA ILE A 338 15.36 -13.12 5.64
C ILE A 338 15.65 -13.47 7.09
N ILE A 339 14.73 -14.19 7.71
CA ILE A 339 14.77 -14.60 9.10
C ILE A 339 14.72 -16.12 9.15
N VAL A 340 15.78 -16.71 9.68
CA VAL A 340 15.88 -18.15 9.92
C VAL A 340 15.54 -18.42 11.38
N ALA A 341 14.48 -19.19 11.61
CA ALA A 341 14.04 -19.57 12.93
C ALA A 341 14.42 -21.02 13.24
N ASP A 342 15.48 -21.20 14.00
CA ASP A 342 16.05 -22.50 14.37
C ASP A 342 15.26 -23.15 15.51
N ASP A 343 14.63 -24.29 15.21
CA ASP A 343 13.83 -25.11 16.12
C ASP A 343 14.71 -26.06 16.95
N GLY A 344 15.77 -25.54 17.56
CA GLY A 344 16.64 -26.33 18.44
C GLY A 344 17.62 -27.27 17.74
N SER A 345 18.03 -27.00 16.49
CA SER A 345 18.88 -27.90 15.72
C SER A 345 20.19 -28.30 16.41
N SER A 346 20.61 -29.54 16.22
CA SER A 346 21.94 -30.04 16.61
C SER A 346 23.04 -29.57 15.65
N VAL A 347 22.69 -29.40 14.37
CA VAL A 347 23.51 -28.76 13.36
C VAL A 347 23.03 -27.31 13.25
N PRO A 348 23.85 -26.31 13.58
CA PRO A 348 23.42 -24.91 13.50
C PRO A 348 23.20 -24.49 12.04
N PRO A 349 22.32 -23.50 11.78
CA PRO A 349 22.15 -22.96 10.44
C PRO A 349 23.48 -22.37 9.93
N PRO A 350 23.84 -22.57 8.65
CA PRO A 350 25.03 -21.97 8.07
C PRO A 350 24.97 -20.44 8.10
N GLU A 351 26.13 -19.79 8.16
CA GLU A 351 26.23 -18.33 8.07
C GLU A 351 25.89 -17.86 6.64
N LEU A 352 24.65 -17.40 6.46
CA LEU A 352 24.16 -16.92 5.17
C LEU A 352 23.94 -15.41 5.14
N GLY A 353 24.25 -14.66 6.21
CA GLY A 353 23.96 -13.22 6.29
C GLY A 353 22.46 -12.92 6.46
N CYS A 354 21.74 -13.82 7.11
CA CYS A 354 20.33 -13.69 7.49
C CYS A 354 20.23 -13.38 8.98
N VAL A 355 19.08 -12.87 9.43
CA VAL A 355 18.78 -12.83 10.87
C VAL A 355 18.50 -14.25 11.33
N VAL A 356 19.17 -14.70 12.39
CA VAL A 356 18.95 -16.03 12.96
C VAL A 356 18.40 -15.88 14.38
N VAL A 357 17.25 -16.50 14.62
CA VAL A 357 16.67 -16.66 15.97
C VAL A 357 16.59 -18.13 16.30
N ARG A 358 16.70 -18.48 17.58
CA ARG A 358 16.76 -19.87 18.02
C ARG A 358 15.92 -20.10 19.27
N GLN A 359 15.23 -21.24 19.31
CA GLN A 359 14.63 -21.79 20.52
C GLN A 359 15.35 -23.06 20.98
N GLU A 360 15.03 -23.50 22.20
CA GLU A 360 15.53 -24.77 22.76
C GLU A 360 15.04 -25.98 21.93
N ASP A 361 15.72 -27.12 22.02
CA ASP A 361 15.22 -28.38 21.45
C ASP A 361 14.25 -29.02 22.44
N LEU A 362 12.94 -28.88 22.19
CA LEU A 362 11.88 -29.54 22.95
C LEU A 362 11.00 -30.38 22.02
N GLY A 363 11.61 -30.95 20.97
CA GLY A 363 10.92 -31.66 19.89
C GLY A 363 10.42 -30.73 18.79
N PHE A 364 9.59 -31.27 17.90
CA PHE A 364 9.15 -30.59 16.69
C PHE A 364 8.10 -29.50 16.98
N ARG A 365 8.49 -28.23 16.91
CA ARG A 365 7.67 -27.06 17.28
C ARG A 365 7.73 -25.96 16.21
N ALA A 366 7.42 -26.33 14.96
CA ALA A 366 7.42 -25.40 13.81
C ALA A 366 6.60 -24.14 14.05
N ALA A 367 5.40 -24.26 14.63
CA ALA A 367 4.54 -23.13 14.97
C ALA A 367 5.25 -22.11 15.89
N ALA A 368 5.91 -22.60 16.94
CA ALA A 368 6.66 -21.76 17.87
C ALA A 368 7.87 -21.10 17.17
N ALA A 369 8.59 -21.86 16.33
CA ALA A 369 9.73 -21.33 15.58
C ALA A 369 9.29 -20.24 14.58
N ARG A 370 8.21 -20.44 13.82
CA ARG A 370 7.65 -19.42 12.92
C ARG A 370 7.25 -18.16 13.69
N ASN A 371 6.58 -18.30 14.83
CA ASN A 371 6.25 -17.15 15.69
C ASN A 371 7.49 -16.43 16.22
N LEU A 372 8.54 -17.16 16.61
CA LEU A 372 9.81 -16.59 17.04
C LEU A 372 10.46 -15.78 15.91
N GLY A 373 10.44 -16.32 14.69
CA GLY A 373 10.89 -15.61 13.49
C GLY A 373 10.08 -14.34 13.24
N THR A 374 8.75 -14.43 13.29
CA THR A 374 7.85 -13.28 13.15
C THR A 374 8.08 -12.22 14.23
N ALA A 375 8.41 -12.60 15.46
CA ALA A 375 8.71 -11.65 16.52
C ALA A 375 9.97 -10.80 16.22
N ALA A 376 10.91 -11.33 15.43
CA ALA A 376 12.08 -10.61 14.95
C ALA A 376 11.85 -9.83 13.64
N ALA A 377 10.70 -10.02 12.99
CA ALA A 377 10.34 -9.39 11.73
C ALA A 377 10.03 -7.89 11.86
N ARG A 378 10.50 -7.13 10.88
CA ARG A 378 10.35 -5.67 10.72
C ARG A 378 9.51 -5.27 9.52
N GLY A 379 9.30 -6.19 8.58
CA GLY A 379 8.48 -6.00 7.40
C GLY A 379 7.00 -5.89 7.73
N GLU A 380 6.29 -5.12 6.89
CA GLU A 380 4.83 -4.98 6.95
C GLU A 380 4.12 -6.24 6.48
N VAL A 381 4.76 -6.99 5.59
CA VAL A 381 4.28 -8.25 5.03
C VAL A 381 5.15 -9.40 5.53
N LEU A 382 4.50 -10.48 5.96
CA LEU A 382 5.15 -11.73 6.33
C LEU A 382 4.97 -12.74 5.20
N ALA A 383 6.06 -13.35 4.75
CA ALA A 383 6.05 -14.50 3.84
C ALA A 383 6.70 -15.69 4.53
N PHE A 384 6.03 -16.83 4.54
CA PHE A 384 6.50 -18.06 5.16
C PHE A 384 6.87 -19.07 4.07
N PHE A 385 8.05 -19.68 4.21
CA PHE A 385 8.49 -20.83 3.43
C PHE A 385 9.06 -21.87 4.38
N ASP A 386 8.85 -23.15 4.10
CA ASP A 386 9.56 -24.21 4.82
C ASP A 386 11.04 -24.23 4.43
N GLY A 387 11.90 -24.78 5.30
CA GLY A 387 13.35 -24.86 5.10
C GLY A 387 13.82 -25.67 3.89
N ASP A 388 12.91 -26.23 3.12
CA ASP A 388 13.09 -27.03 1.91
C ASP A 388 12.15 -26.61 0.75
N THR A 389 11.45 -25.48 0.88
CA THR A 389 10.52 -24.99 -0.14
C THR A 389 11.08 -23.74 -0.81
N VAL A 390 11.60 -23.89 -2.02
CA VAL A 390 12.34 -22.85 -2.76
C VAL A 390 11.37 -22.00 -3.60
N PRO A 391 11.21 -20.69 -3.33
CA PRO A 391 10.36 -19.84 -4.14
C PRO A 391 11.00 -19.51 -5.50
N ALA A 392 10.18 -19.48 -6.56
CA ALA A 392 10.59 -18.99 -7.86
C ALA A 392 10.75 -17.45 -7.84
N PRO A 393 11.58 -16.85 -8.72
CA PRO A 393 11.90 -15.41 -8.68
C PRO A 393 10.69 -14.45 -8.63
N GLY A 394 9.56 -14.81 -9.24
CA GLY A 394 8.36 -13.97 -9.29
C GLY A 394 7.40 -14.10 -8.10
N TYR A 395 7.72 -14.91 -7.08
CA TYR A 395 6.78 -15.25 -6.01
C TYR A 395 6.30 -14.01 -5.25
N LEU A 396 7.22 -13.23 -4.67
CA LEU A 396 6.89 -12.07 -3.84
C LEU A 396 6.17 -10.98 -4.66
N ARG A 397 6.61 -10.73 -5.88
CA ARG A 397 5.96 -9.79 -6.81
C ARG A 397 4.51 -10.17 -7.10
N ALA A 398 4.18 -11.46 -7.09
CA ALA A 398 2.81 -11.93 -7.33
C ALA A 398 1.92 -11.84 -6.08
N VAL A 399 2.42 -12.18 -4.89
CA VAL A 399 1.60 -12.24 -3.66
C VAL A 399 1.43 -10.91 -2.94
N VAL A 400 2.47 -10.07 -2.90
CA VAL A 400 2.46 -8.85 -2.07
C VAL A 400 1.38 -7.84 -2.49
N PRO A 401 1.08 -7.62 -3.78
CA PRO A 401 0.02 -6.69 -4.18
C PRO A 401 -1.35 -7.00 -3.57
N HIS A 402 -1.66 -8.29 -3.35
CA HIS A 402 -2.92 -8.69 -2.70
C HIS A 402 -2.97 -8.23 -1.23
N VAL A 403 -1.85 -8.33 -0.52
CA VAL A 403 -1.73 -7.89 0.89
C VAL A 403 -1.72 -6.37 1.00
N ALA A 404 -1.09 -5.67 0.05
CA ALA A 404 -1.11 -4.22 -0.01
C ALA A 404 -2.54 -3.68 -0.27
N ALA A 405 -3.32 -4.38 -1.09
CA ALA A 405 -4.70 -4.00 -1.40
C ALA A 405 -5.69 -4.29 -0.25
N ASP A 406 -5.48 -5.38 0.50
CA ASP A 406 -6.29 -5.73 1.66
C ASP A 406 -5.41 -6.32 2.77
N ARG A 407 -5.29 -5.60 3.89
CA ARG A 407 -4.52 -6.07 5.06
C ARG A 407 -5.02 -7.43 5.59
N ARG A 408 -6.27 -7.82 5.33
CA ARG A 408 -6.86 -9.10 5.75
C ARG A 408 -6.62 -10.22 4.73
N ALA A 409 -5.91 -9.95 3.64
CA ALA A 409 -5.52 -10.97 2.68
C ALA A 409 -4.60 -12.00 3.33
N VAL A 410 -4.95 -13.27 3.18
CA VAL A 410 -4.08 -14.41 3.45
C VAL A 410 -3.94 -15.17 2.13
N VAL A 411 -2.75 -15.01 1.53
CA VAL A 411 -2.46 -15.46 0.18
C VAL A 411 -1.72 -16.79 0.24
N ALA A 412 -2.28 -17.80 -0.40
CA ALA A 412 -1.63 -19.09 -0.64
C ALA A 412 -0.99 -19.08 -2.04
N GLY A 413 0.30 -19.41 -2.10
CA GLY A 413 0.99 -19.67 -3.36
C GLY A 413 0.78 -21.10 -3.89
N THR A 414 1.30 -21.35 -5.09
CA THR A 414 1.37 -22.66 -5.73
C THR A 414 2.59 -23.43 -5.20
N ARG A 415 2.38 -24.54 -4.48
CA ARG A 415 3.48 -25.42 -4.02
C ARG A 415 3.62 -26.65 -4.91
N LEU A 416 4.66 -26.68 -5.73
CA LEU A 416 5.00 -27.83 -6.57
C LEU A 416 5.83 -28.83 -5.77
N THR A 417 5.47 -30.11 -5.83
CA THR A 417 6.11 -31.18 -5.06
C THR A 417 6.70 -32.26 -5.97
N GLY A 418 7.77 -32.90 -5.50
CA GLY A 418 8.37 -34.06 -6.15
C GLY A 418 9.06 -33.78 -7.49
N PRO A 419 9.62 -34.82 -8.13
CA PRO A 419 10.34 -34.69 -9.40
C PRO A 419 9.43 -34.29 -10.57
N GLY A 420 8.13 -34.59 -10.47
CA GLY A 420 7.14 -34.21 -11.47
C GLY A 420 6.74 -32.74 -11.44
N ARG A 421 7.15 -31.99 -10.40
CA ARG A 421 6.81 -30.57 -10.19
C ARG A 421 5.30 -30.32 -10.30
N THR A 422 4.52 -31.09 -9.54
CA THR A 422 3.06 -30.98 -9.53
C THR A 422 2.55 -30.63 -8.13
N GLU A 423 1.45 -29.88 -8.10
CA GLU A 423 0.72 -29.66 -6.85
C GLU A 423 0.03 -30.96 -6.39
N PRO A 424 -0.08 -31.17 -5.06
CA PRO A 424 -0.91 -32.22 -4.48
C PRO A 424 -2.34 -32.23 -5.06
N ALA A 425 -2.86 -33.42 -5.35
CA ALA A 425 -4.15 -33.56 -6.02
C ALA A 425 -5.32 -32.92 -5.24
N TRP A 426 -5.27 -32.95 -3.90
CA TRP A 426 -6.30 -32.37 -3.04
C TRP A 426 -6.33 -30.84 -3.10
N LEU A 427 -5.17 -30.18 -3.26
CA LEU A 427 -5.10 -28.72 -3.47
C LEU A 427 -5.63 -28.35 -4.86
N ARG A 428 -5.24 -29.07 -5.91
CA ARG A 428 -5.78 -28.84 -7.26
C ARG A 428 -7.31 -28.96 -7.31
N GLN A 429 -7.86 -30.01 -6.70
CA GLN A 429 -9.31 -30.18 -6.58
C GLN A 429 -9.96 -29.04 -5.78
N ALA A 430 -9.30 -28.54 -4.74
CA ALA A 430 -9.78 -27.39 -3.98
C ALA A 430 -9.79 -26.10 -4.82
N TRP A 431 -8.75 -25.86 -5.62
CA TRP A 431 -8.65 -24.73 -6.55
C TRP A 431 -9.75 -24.78 -7.61
N ASP A 432 -9.98 -25.95 -8.22
CA ASP A 432 -11.07 -26.13 -9.20
C ASP A 432 -12.44 -25.85 -8.57
N ARG A 433 -12.69 -26.41 -7.37
CA ARG A 433 -13.97 -26.28 -6.66
C ARG A 433 -14.27 -24.84 -6.20
N THR A 434 -13.25 -24.12 -5.76
CA THR A 434 -13.40 -22.75 -5.20
C THR A 434 -13.12 -21.66 -6.23
N GLY A 435 -12.69 -22.03 -7.45
CA GLY A 435 -12.22 -21.10 -8.46
C GLY A 435 -11.01 -20.30 -7.97
N HIS A 436 -9.96 -20.99 -7.50
CA HIS A 436 -8.78 -20.38 -6.87
C HIS A 436 -9.13 -19.43 -5.72
N LEU A 437 -10.02 -19.88 -4.83
CA LEU A 437 -10.52 -19.09 -3.69
C LEU A 437 -11.24 -17.79 -4.06
N SER A 438 -11.67 -17.60 -5.32
CA SER A 438 -12.62 -16.53 -5.67
C SER A 438 -14.02 -16.76 -5.08
N ARG A 439 -14.32 -18.02 -4.72
CA ARG A 439 -15.54 -18.44 -4.01
C ARG A 439 -15.16 -19.34 -2.83
N PRO A 440 -14.52 -18.78 -1.79
CA PRO A 440 -14.12 -19.56 -0.63
C PRO A 440 -15.35 -19.94 0.19
N ASP A 441 -15.27 -21.08 0.89
CA ASP A 441 -16.31 -21.56 1.79
C ASP A 441 -15.76 -21.72 3.23
N GLU A 442 -16.61 -22.13 4.17
CA GLU A 442 -16.24 -22.30 5.57
C GLU A 442 -15.21 -23.41 5.83
N THR A 443 -14.82 -24.18 4.81
CA THR A 443 -13.77 -25.19 4.88
C THR A 443 -12.48 -24.75 4.18
N SER A 444 -12.47 -23.59 3.53
CA SER A 444 -11.32 -23.09 2.75
C SER A 444 -10.08 -22.82 3.59
N TRP A 445 -10.20 -22.67 4.91
CA TRP A 445 -9.05 -22.60 5.83
C TRP A 445 -8.10 -23.80 5.72
N ARG A 446 -8.59 -24.96 5.24
CA ARG A 446 -7.78 -26.17 5.01
C ARG A 446 -6.78 -26.04 3.87
N PHE A 447 -6.96 -25.06 3.00
CA PHE A 447 -6.10 -24.85 1.83
C PHE A 447 -4.98 -23.84 2.10
N ILE A 448 -4.99 -23.23 3.28
CA ILE A 448 -3.94 -22.34 3.75
C ILE A 448 -2.83 -23.20 4.34
N ILE A 449 -1.65 -23.16 3.70
CA ILE A 449 -0.46 -23.91 4.10
C ILE A 449 0.71 -22.94 4.32
N SER A 450 1.41 -23.05 5.44
CA SER A 450 2.47 -22.10 5.82
C SER A 450 3.71 -22.18 4.95
N ALA A 451 3.91 -23.28 4.21
CA ALA A 451 5.00 -23.45 3.28
C ALA A 451 5.00 -22.44 2.11
N VAL A 452 3.85 -21.81 1.83
CA VAL A 452 3.64 -20.80 0.78
C VAL A 452 2.58 -19.78 1.21
N LEU A 453 2.69 -19.28 2.45
CA LEU A 453 1.73 -18.34 3.03
C LEU A 453 2.28 -16.93 3.00
N THR A 454 1.46 -15.95 2.61
CA THR A 454 1.81 -14.53 2.73
C THR A 454 0.63 -13.74 3.29
N CYS A 455 0.89 -12.88 4.27
CA CYS A 455 -0.14 -12.06 4.91
C CYS A 455 0.46 -10.77 5.52
N ALA A 456 -0.39 -9.82 5.89
CA ALA A 456 0.06 -8.63 6.62
C ALA A 456 0.49 -9.02 8.04
N ARG A 457 1.61 -8.46 8.51
CA ARG A 457 2.07 -8.64 9.90
C ARG A 457 1.01 -8.21 10.91
N SER A 458 0.37 -7.07 10.65
CA SER A 458 -0.69 -6.54 11.51
C SER A 458 -1.89 -7.48 11.64
N PHE A 459 -2.26 -8.19 10.56
CA PHE A 459 -3.35 -9.16 10.61
C PHE A 459 -2.92 -10.49 11.24
N PHE A 460 -1.67 -10.93 11.01
CA PHE A 460 -1.10 -12.08 11.72
C PHE A 460 -1.11 -11.86 13.25
N ASP A 461 -0.71 -10.67 13.69
CA ASP A 461 -0.73 -10.24 15.10
C ASP A 461 -2.18 -10.18 15.65
N GLU A 462 -3.13 -9.63 14.88
CA GLU A 462 -4.56 -9.60 15.23
C GLU A 462 -5.14 -11.01 15.43
N VAL A 463 -4.76 -11.96 14.58
CA VAL A 463 -5.16 -13.37 14.67
C VAL A 463 -4.51 -14.07 15.87
N GLY A 464 -3.34 -13.59 16.32
CA GLY A 464 -2.57 -14.13 17.45
C GLY A 464 -1.45 -15.10 17.04
N GLY A 465 -1.01 -15.05 15.78
CA GLY A 465 0.03 -15.94 15.22
C GLY A 465 -0.36 -17.42 15.18
N PHE A 466 0.61 -18.33 14.99
CA PHE A 466 0.38 -19.78 15.03
C PHE A 466 0.18 -20.26 16.48
N ASP A 467 -0.62 -21.31 16.71
CA ASP A 467 -0.71 -21.93 18.05
C ASP A 467 0.59 -22.69 18.38
N ALA A 468 1.45 -22.06 19.18
CA ALA A 468 2.74 -22.60 19.61
C ALA A 468 2.64 -23.83 20.52
N THR A 469 1.44 -24.20 20.98
CA THR A 469 1.21 -25.43 21.76
C THR A 469 1.12 -26.69 20.88
N ILE A 470 1.03 -26.53 19.55
CA ILE A 470 1.05 -27.64 18.61
C ILE A 470 2.48 -28.16 18.49
N VAL A 471 2.66 -29.43 18.84
CA VAL A 471 3.93 -30.17 18.78
C VAL A 471 3.76 -31.36 17.84
N GLY A 472 4.76 -31.60 17.00
CA GLY A 472 4.72 -32.63 15.96
C GLY A 472 4.31 -32.08 14.60
N TYR A 473 4.19 -32.98 13.64
CA TYR A 473 3.86 -32.63 12.27
C TYR A 473 2.38 -32.32 12.11
N GLY A 474 2.05 -31.15 11.54
CA GLY A 474 0.75 -30.85 10.95
C GLY A 474 -0.29 -30.25 11.90
N GLY A 475 -1.28 -29.60 11.29
CA GLY A 475 -2.45 -29.02 11.94
C GLY A 475 -2.31 -27.54 12.31
N GLU A 476 -1.10 -27.01 12.43
CA GLU A 476 -0.86 -25.61 12.81
C GLU A 476 -1.35 -24.61 11.76
N ASP A 477 -1.20 -24.95 10.47
CA ASP A 477 -1.63 -24.10 9.36
C ASP A 477 -3.15 -24.04 9.27
N TRP A 478 -3.80 -25.18 9.49
CA TRP A 478 -5.24 -25.32 9.46
C TRP A 478 -5.90 -24.62 10.63
N GLU A 479 -5.29 -24.72 11.82
CA GLU A 479 -5.72 -24.02 13.02
C GLU A 479 -5.58 -22.50 12.87
N PHE A 480 -4.45 -22.02 12.35
CA PHE A 480 -4.26 -20.61 12.01
C PHE A 480 -5.27 -20.16 10.96
N GLY A 481 -5.43 -20.91 9.87
CA GLY A 481 -6.41 -20.62 8.83
C GLY A 481 -7.83 -20.54 9.38
N PHE A 482 -8.21 -21.43 10.30
CA PHE A 482 -9.53 -21.42 10.92
C PHE A 482 -9.76 -20.14 11.73
N ARG A 483 -8.79 -19.75 12.58
CA ARG A 483 -8.87 -18.47 13.31
C ARG A 483 -8.87 -17.27 12.37
N ALA A 484 -8.04 -17.28 11.33
CA ALA A 484 -7.97 -16.22 10.33
C ALA A 484 -9.30 -16.07 9.58
N TRP A 485 -9.95 -17.17 9.19
CA TRP A 485 -11.29 -17.15 8.60
C TRP A 485 -12.30 -16.45 9.52
N HIS A 486 -12.27 -16.76 10.82
CA HIS A 486 -13.16 -16.13 11.79
C HIS A 486 -12.80 -14.69 12.14
N ALA A 487 -11.55 -14.27 11.93
CA ALA A 487 -11.12 -12.88 11.99
C ALA A 487 -11.46 -12.07 10.72
N GLY A 488 -12.12 -12.69 9.72
CA GLY A 488 -12.53 -12.02 8.50
C GLY A 488 -11.50 -12.05 7.37
N ALA A 489 -10.56 -13.01 7.37
CA ALA A 489 -9.56 -13.13 6.31
C ALA A 489 -10.17 -13.20 4.91
N ALA A 490 -9.55 -12.51 3.96
CA ALA A 490 -9.76 -12.69 2.53
C ALA A 490 -8.77 -13.75 2.03
N PHE A 491 -9.25 -14.96 1.80
CA PHE A 491 -8.42 -16.05 1.28
C PHE A 491 -8.25 -15.93 -0.22
N ILE A 492 -7.00 -15.98 -0.66
CA ILE A 492 -6.62 -15.81 -2.06
C ILE A 492 -5.63 -16.91 -2.43
N HIS A 493 -5.82 -17.52 -3.59
CA HIS A 493 -4.79 -18.36 -4.21
C HIS A 493 -4.19 -17.62 -5.40
N GLU A 494 -2.88 -17.37 -5.39
CA GLU A 494 -2.16 -16.70 -6.47
C GLU A 494 -1.36 -17.73 -7.28
N PRO A 495 -1.89 -18.21 -8.42
CA PRO A 495 -1.29 -19.33 -9.16
C PRO A 495 0.10 -19.00 -9.72
N ARG A 496 0.43 -17.71 -9.91
CA ARG A 496 1.74 -17.26 -10.40
C ARG A 496 2.82 -17.29 -9.32
N ALA A 497 2.44 -17.35 -8.04
CA ALA A 497 3.36 -17.41 -6.92
C ALA A 497 3.82 -18.84 -6.68
N VAL A 498 4.81 -19.28 -7.45
CA VAL A 498 5.27 -20.68 -7.44
C VAL A 498 6.43 -20.87 -6.47
N ALA A 499 6.34 -21.88 -5.60
CA ALA A 499 7.46 -22.42 -4.85
C ALA A 499 7.56 -23.94 -5.02
N THR A 500 8.76 -24.48 -4.89
CA THR A 500 9.09 -25.86 -5.23
C THR A 500 9.69 -26.58 -4.05
N HIS A 501 9.17 -27.77 -3.78
CA HIS A 501 9.66 -28.72 -2.79
C HIS A 501 10.06 -30.01 -3.50
N ASP A 502 11.32 -30.42 -3.39
CA ASP A 502 11.89 -31.52 -4.17
C ASP A 502 11.31 -32.89 -3.82
N GLU A 503 10.84 -33.02 -2.60
CA GLU A 503 10.29 -34.24 -2.06
C GLU A 503 8.79 -34.38 -2.38
N PRO A 504 8.27 -35.60 -2.69
CA PRO A 504 6.83 -35.84 -2.71
C PRO A 504 6.13 -35.36 -1.45
N ASP A 505 4.88 -34.92 -1.59
CA ASP A 505 4.06 -34.39 -0.49
C ASP A 505 4.04 -35.33 0.73
N TRP A 506 4.30 -34.77 1.91
CA TRP A 506 4.42 -35.53 3.16
C TRP A 506 3.08 -36.17 3.57
N GLY A 507 1.95 -35.54 3.22
CA GLY A 507 0.61 -36.10 3.38
C GLY A 507 0.42 -37.46 2.66
N GLY A 508 1.24 -37.74 1.64
CA GLY A 508 1.29 -39.03 0.95
C GLY A 508 2.37 -40.00 1.44
N ARG A 509 3.23 -39.61 2.40
CA ARG A 509 4.41 -40.38 2.83
C ARG A 509 4.26 -41.10 4.17
N SER A 510 3.31 -40.73 5.03
CA SER A 510 3.06 -41.46 6.28
C SER A 510 1.76 -42.28 6.19
N PRO A 511 1.83 -43.59 5.88
CA PRO A 511 0.69 -44.51 6.00
C PRO A 511 0.38 -44.86 7.46
N ASP A 512 1.05 -44.24 8.44
CA ASP A 512 0.81 -44.50 9.84
C ASP A 512 -0.47 -43.81 10.32
N ALA A 513 -1.53 -44.60 10.38
CA ALA A 513 -2.81 -44.19 10.93
C ALA A 513 -2.68 -43.65 12.37
N ALA A 514 -1.70 -44.10 13.16
CA ALA A 514 -1.52 -43.61 14.52
C ALA A 514 -1.11 -42.13 14.53
N GLN A 515 -0.17 -41.73 13.68
CA GLN A 515 0.25 -40.33 13.52
C GLN A 515 -0.91 -39.45 13.04
N LYS A 516 -1.64 -39.88 12.00
CA LYS A 516 -2.80 -39.13 11.47
C LYS A 516 -3.96 -39.01 12.47
N ASN A 517 -4.16 -40.03 13.29
CA ASN A 517 -5.12 -39.97 14.38
C ASN A 517 -4.69 -38.98 15.46
N ALA A 518 -3.40 -38.95 15.83
CA ALA A 518 -2.88 -37.98 16.79
C ALA A 518 -3.06 -36.54 16.32
N GLU A 519 -2.76 -36.24 15.05
CA GLU A 519 -3.02 -34.95 14.41
C GLU A 519 -4.51 -34.58 14.48
N SER A 520 -5.39 -35.52 14.10
CA SER A 520 -6.84 -35.30 14.07
C SER A 520 -7.40 -35.04 15.47
N VAL A 521 -6.95 -35.77 16.49
CA VAL A 521 -7.33 -35.57 17.89
C VAL A 521 -6.85 -34.20 18.37
N ALA A 522 -5.60 -33.82 18.09
CA ALA A 522 -5.06 -32.52 18.49
C ALA A 522 -5.82 -31.36 17.86
N LEU A 523 -6.20 -31.49 16.58
CA LEU A 523 -6.94 -30.47 15.85
C LEU A 523 -8.39 -30.35 16.35
N ALA A 524 -9.05 -31.45 16.72
CA ALA A 524 -10.41 -31.46 17.23
C ALA A 524 -10.56 -30.57 18.48
N HIS A 525 -9.53 -30.47 19.33
CA HIS A 525 -9.55 -29.56 20.49
C HIS A 525 -9.46 -28.07 20.13
N ARG A 526 -8.97 -27.72 18.93
CA ARG A 526 -8.63 -26.35 18.53
C ARG A 526 -9.56 -25.78 17.46
N VAL A 527 -9.93 -26.59 16.48
CA VAL A 527 -10.85 -26.22 15.40
C VAL A 527 -12.25 -26.67 15.79
N THR A 528 -13.14 -25.71 16.04
CA THR A 528 -14.52 -26.01 16.47
C THR A 528 -15.41 -26.46 15.33
N HIS A 529 -14.97 -26.28 14.08
CA HIS A 529 -15.75 -26.66 12.91
C HIS A 529 -16.10 -28.15 12.91
N PRO A 530 -17.35 -28.55 12.59
CA PRO A 530 -17.78 -29.96 12.62
C PRO A 530 -16.95 -30.91 11.76
N SER A 531 -16.32 -30.42 10.68
CA SER A 531 -15.43 -31.24 9.84
C SER A 531 -14.15 -31.70 10.54
N ALA A 532 -13.78 -31.09 11.68
CA ALA A 532 -12.62 -31.45 12.48
C ALA A 532 -12.98 -32.21 13.77
N ARG A 533 -14.28 -32.39 14.07
CA ARG A 533 -14.76 -32.96 15.33
C ARG A 533 -15.70 -34.14 15.12
N PRO A 534 -15.61 -35.20 15.96
CA PRO A 534 -16.60 -36.25 15.98
C PRO A 534 -17.91 -35.75 16.61
N ALA A 535 -19.04 -36.28 16.12
CA ALA A 535 -20.34 -36.03 16.73
C ALA A 535 -20.43 -36.67 18.13
N GLY A 536 -21.10 -35.99 19.07
CA GLY A 536 -21.41 -36.53 20.40
C GLY A 536 -20.28 -36.44 21.44
N VAL A 537 -19.13 -35.86 21.10
CA VAL A 537 -18.05 -35.57 22.05
C VAL A 537 -18.11 -34.11 22.48
N PHE A 538 -17.90 -33.85 23.77
CA PHE A 538 -17.87 -32.50 24.32
C PHE A 538 -16.43 -32.00 24.50
N PHE A 539 -16.19 -30.77 24.05
CA PHE A 539 -14.89 -30.11 24.12
C PHE A 539 -14.93 -28.92 25.09
N GLU A 540 -13.76 -28.45 25.52
CA GLU A 540 -13.64 -27.29 26.42
C GLU A 540 -14.10 -25.98 25.78
N ALA A 541 -14.06 -25.92 24.44
CA ALA A 541 -14.63 -24.85 23.62
C ALA A 541 -15.69 -25.45 22.69
N ALA A 542 -16.88 -24.84 22.63
CA ALA A 542 -17.96 -25.25 21.72
C ALA A 542 -17.88 -24.51 20.37
N ASP A 543 -18.45 -25.13 19.33
CA ASP A 543 -18.69 -24.46 18.05
C ASP A 543 -19.76 -23.38 18.17
N ILE A 544 -20.82 -23.66 18.95
CA ILE A 544 -22.02 -22.85 19.05
C ILE A 544 -22.17 -22.31 20.47
N CYS A 545 -22.45 -21.01 20.58
CA CYS A 545 -22.95 -20.37 21.79
C CYS A 545 -24.44 -20.10 21.65
N VAL A 546 -25.26 -20.42 22.65
CA VAL A 546 -26.64 -19.95 22.74
C VAL A 546 -26.85 -19.20 24.04
N ARG A 547 -27.28 -17.94 23.94
CA ARG A 547 -27.65 -17.09 25.07
C ARG A 547 -29.13 -17.23 25.32
N VAL A 548 -29.46 -17.74 26.50
CA VAL A 548 -30.81 -18.01 26.96
C VAL A 548 -31.16 -16.97 28.02
N PRO A 549 -32.10 -16.05 27.76
CA PRO A 549 -32.51 -15.07 28.75
C PRO A 549 -33.30 -15.74 29.89
N SER A 550 -33.44 -15.02 31.01
CA SER A 550 -34.23 -15.48 32.14
C SER A 550 -35.72 -15.59 31.77
N PHE A 551 -36.24 -16.82 31.73
CA PHE A 551 -37.67 -17.11 31.56
C PHE A 551 -38.35 -17.35 32.91
N VAL A 552 -39.49 -16.70 33.16
CA VAL A 552 -40.13 -16.68 34.50
C VAL A 552 -41.01 -17.91 34.78
N ALA A 553 -41.50 -18.59 33.74
CA ALA A 553 -42.41 -19.72 33.89
C ALA A 553 -41.67 -21.00 34.35
N PRO A 554 -42.15 -21.71 35.39
CA PRO A 554 -41.48 -22.92 35.89
C PRO A 554 -41.29 -24.00 34.82
N GLY A 555 -40.08 -24.57 34.75
CA GLY A 555 -39.74 -25.65 33.84
C GLY A 555 -39.41 -25.21 32.41
N VAL A 556 -39.66 -23.95 32.03
CA VAL A 556 -39.42 -23.47 30.66
C VAL A 556 -37.93 -23.38 30.36
N ALA A 557 -37.15 -22.75 31.24
CA ALA A 557 -35.71 -22.61 31.07
C ALA A 557 -35.05 -23.99 30.98
N GLU A 558 -35.47 -24.94 31.82
CA GLU A 558 -34.96 -26.31 31.81
C GLU A 558 -35.26 -27.06 30.51
N THR A 559 -36.49 -26.97 29.99
CA THR A 559 -36.84 -27.57 28.69
C THR A 559 -36.03 -26.94 27.54
N VAL A 560 -35.87 -25.61 27.52
CA VAL A 560 -35.08 -24.88 26.50
C VAL A 560 -33.61 -25.28 26.56
N ILE A 561 -32.98 -25.23 27.75
CA ILE A 561 -31.58 -25.58 27.94
C ILE A 561 -31.34 -27.04 27.51
N ALA A 562 -32.17 -27.98 27.97
CA ALA A 562 -32.04 -29.39 27.61
C ALA A 562 -32.20 -29.63 26.10
N GLY A 563 -33.09 -28.87 25.45
CA GLY A 563 -33.27 -28.88 24.00
C GLY A 563 -32.01 -28.47 23.24
N TRP A 564 -31.43 -27.32 23.60
CA TRP A 564 -30.20 -26.82 22.98
C TRP A 564 -28.98 -27.71 23.25
N LEU A 565 -28.89 -28.33 24.42
CA LEU A 565 -27.82 -29.30 24.72
C LEU A 565 -27.88 -30.57 23.85
N ARG A 566 -29.03 -30.90 23.25
CA ARG A 566 -29.19 -31.99 22.28
C ARG A 566 -28.93 -31.54 20.83
N ALA A 567 -28.89 -30.24 20.58
CA ALA A 567 -28.82 -29.67 19.23
C ALA A 567 -27.42 -29.70 18.61
N GLY A 568 -26.37 -30.03 19.39
CA GLY A 568 -25.01 -30.21 18.89
C GLY A 568 -23.92 -29.86 19.90
N ASP A 569 -22.76 -29.43 19.38
CA ASP A 569 -21.65 -28.90 20.17
C ASP A 569 -21.93 -27.45 20.61
N VAL A 570 -22.74 -27.34 21.67
CA VAL A 570 -23.33 -26.08 22.14
C VAL A 570 -22.92 -25.78 23.58
N PHE A 571 -22.54 -24.54 23.83
CA PHE A 571 -22.58 -23.94 25.16
C PHE A 571 -23.84 -23.10 25.35
N VAL A 572 -24.53 -23.34 26.45
CA VAL A 572 -25.75 -22.65 26.84
C VAL A 572 -25.41 -21.62 27.93
N ILE A 573 -25.64 -20.35 27.62
CA ILE A 573 -25.27 -19.22 28.46
C ILE A 573 -26.51 -18.64 29.10
N THR A 574 -26.49 -18.59 30.43
CA THR A 574 -27.59 -18.12 31.28
C THR A 574 -27.07 -17.08 32.27
N ASP A 575 -27.96 -16.25 32.84
CA ASP A 575 -27.56 -15.30 33.89
C ASP A 575 -27.08 -16.04 35.17
N THR A 576 -27.76 -17.13 35.51
CA THR A 576 -27.41 -18.05 36.60
C THR A 576 -27.65 -19.48 36.15
N VAL A 577 -26.70 -20.39 36.40
CA VAL A 577 -26.83 -21.81 36.07
C VAL A 577 -27.94 -22.44 36.91
N PRO A 578 -29.03 -22.96 36.31
CA PRO A 578 -30.09 -23.64 37.07
C PRO A 578 -29.55 -24.89 37.77
N GLU A 579 -30.10 -25.21 38.95
CA GLU A 579 -29.64 -26.32 39.80
C GLU A 579 -29.55 -27.65 39.03
N LEU A 580 -30.54 -27.92 38.17
CA LEU A 580 -30.61 -29.12 37.32
C LEU A 580 -29.35 -29.33 36.46
N PHE A 581 -28.72 -28.24 36.00
CA PHE A 581 -27.55 -28.30 35.11
C PHE A 581 -26.23 -27.97 35.81
N SER A 582 -26.22 -27.85 37.13
CA SER A 582 -25.01 -27.51 37.91
C SER A 582 -23.84 -28.47 37.69
N ALA A 583 -24.11 -29.71 37.26
CA ALA A 583 -23.11 -30.71 36.93
C ALA A 583 -22.74 -30.79 35.43
N ASP A 584 -23.49 -30.13 34.53
CA ASP A 584 -23.19 -30.13 33.10
C ASP A 584 -22.33 -28.92 32.74
N PRO A 585 -21.05 -29.11 32.38
CA PRO A 585 -20.15 -28.00 32.12
C PRO A 585 -20.58 -27.15 30.91
N ARG A 586 -21.46 -27.65 30.03
CA ARG A 586 -21.95 -26.91 28.85
C ARG A 586 -22.90 -25.78 29.21
N VAL A 587 -23.49 -25.81 30.41
CA VAL A 587 -24.37 -24.74 30.92
C VAL A 587 -23.56 -23.85 31.85
N ARG A 588 -23.43 -22.57 31.50
CA ARG A 588 -22.51 -21.64 32.19
C ARG A 588 -22.99 -20.19 32.07
N THR A 589 -22.29 -19.27 32.73
CA THR A 589 -22.64 -17.83 32.74
C THR A 589 -21.82 -16.99 31.75
N GLY A 590 -20.82 -17.58 31.10
CA GLY A 590 -19.96 -16.90 30.15
C GLY A 590 -19.43 -17.83 29.07
N ALA A 591 -19.17 -17.27 27.89
CA ALA A 591 -18.58 -17.96 26.75
C ALA A 591 -17.61 -17.03 26.02
N GLN A 592 -16.57 -17.62 25.44
CA GLN A 592 -15.63 -16.93 24.58
C GLN A 592 -15.19 -17.87 23.44
N GLY A 593 -15.01 -17.31 22.24
CA GLY A 593 -14.33 -17.98 21.12
C GLY A 593 -15.18 -18.85 20.19
N GLN A 594 -16.50 -18.88 20.32
CA GLN A 594 -17.39 -19.69 19.49
C GLN A 594 -17.47 -19.17 18.05
N ARG A 595 -17.75 -20.06 17.10
CA ARG A 595 -17.91 -19.73 15.69
C ARG A 595 -19.20 -18.95 15.42
N ILE A 596 -20.27 -19.31 16.13
CA ILE A 596 -21.58 -18.69 16.00
C ILE A 596 -22.25 -18.52 17.36
N THR A 597 -22.94 -17.39 17.54
CA THR A 597 -23.74 -17.09 18.72
C THR A 597 -25.20 -16.92 18.33
N PHE A 598 -26.07 -17.68 18.99
CA PHE A 598 -27.52 -17.49 18.99
C PHE A 598 -27.91 -16.70 20.24
N THR A 599 -28.79 -15.71 20.10
CA THR A 599 -29.40 -14.98 21.22
C THR A 599 -30.89 -15.16 21.13
N LEU A 600 -31.47 -15.91 22.08
CA LEU A 600 -32.89 -16.23 22.06
C LEU A 600 -33.71 -15.01 22.52
N ALA A 601 -34.78 -14.73 21.78
CA ALA A 601 -35.81 -13.76 22.14
C ALA A 601 -37.06 -14.45 22.72
N LEU A 602 -37.33 -15.69 22.28
CA LEU A 602 -38.43 -16.54 22.76
C LEU A 602 -37.88 -17.83 23.39
N PRO A 603 -38.66 -18.52 24.25
CA PRO A 603 -38.29 -19.82 24.80
C PRO A 603 -38.40 -20.93 23.75
N ALA A 604 -37.52 -20.90 22.75
CA ALA A 604 -37.56 -21.78 21.58
C ALA A 604 -36.57 -22.94 21.68
N VAL A 605 -37.01 -24.12 21.26
CA VAL A 605 -36.24 -25.37 21.22
C VAL A 605 -36.06 -25.84 19.77
N PRO A 606 -34.82 -26.10 19.31
CA PRO A 606 -34.60 -26.69 18.00
C PRO A 606 -35.20 -28.09 17.90
N ALA A 607 -35.87 -28.39 16.77
CA ALA A 607 -36.45 -29.72 16.50
C ALA A 607 -35.39 -30.82 16.25
N GLY A 608 -34.13 -30.45 16.03
CA GLY A 608 -33.03 -31.38 15.74
C GLY A 608 -31.66 -30.70 15.76
N PRO A 609 -30.61 -31.36 15.23
CA PRO A 609 -29.29 -30.78 15.12
C PRO A 609 -29.30 -29.47 14.33
N VAL A 610 -28.53 -28.47 14.79
CA VAL A 610 -28.52 -27.13 14.16
C VAL A 610 -27.39 -26.93 13.16
N ALA A 611 -26.59 -27.95 12.85
CA ALA A 611 -25.45 -27.85 11.93
C ALA A 611 -25.86 -27.29 10.55
N ASP A 612 -26.91 -27.84 9.93
CA ASP A 612 -27.43 -27.37 8.64
C ASP A 612 -27.93 -25.92 8.70
N LEU A 613 -28.53 -25.52 9.84
CA LEU A 613 -28.96 -24.13 10.03
C LEU A 613 -27.75 -23.20 10.10
N VAL A 614 -26.69 -23.59 10.81
CA VAL A 614 -25.44 -22.83 10.88
C VAL A 614 -24.85 -22.66 9.48
N GLU A 615 -24.77 -23.73 8.68
CA GLU A 615 -24.29 -23.65 7.28
C GLU A 615 -25.11 -22.66 6.44
N ARG A 616 -26.44 -22.67 6.56
CA ARG A 616 -27.31 -21.71 5.87
C ARG A 616 -27.07 -20.27 6.33
N ILE A 617 -26.89 -20.04 7.63
CA ILE A 617 -26.59 -18.71 8.18
C ILE A 617 -25.25 -18.21 7.62
N CYS A 618 -24.23 -19.06 7.62
CA CYS A 618 -22.92 -18.71 7.09
C CYS A 618 -22.97 -18.44 5.58
N ALA A 619 -23.69 -19.26 4.81
CA ALA A 619 -23.92 -19.04 3.38
C ALA A 619 -24.68 -17.74 3.08
N ALA A 620 -25.54 -17.30 4.00
CA ALA A 620 -26.28 -16.05 3.90
C ALA A 620 -25.50 -14.81 4.41
N GLY A 621 -24.20 -14.96 4.73
CA GLY A 621 -23.34 -13.86 5.15
C GLY A 621 -23.14 -13.75 6.66
N GLY A 622 -23.73 -14.66 7.45
CA GLY A 622 -23.38 -14.87 8.85
C GLY A 622 -24.10 -14.00 9.88
N ASP A 623 -25.14 -13.25 9.52
CA ASP A 623 -26.03 -12.54 10.45
C ASP A 623 -27.49 -12.82 10.05
N ALA A 624 -28.29 -13.38 10.97
CA ALA A 624 -29.65 -13.79 10.69
C ALA A 624 -30.62 -13.55 11.87
N GLU A 625 -31.83 -13.08 11.55
CA GLU A 625 -33.00 -13.18 12.42
C GLU A 625 -33.75 -14.47 12.10
N LEU A 626 -33.96 -15.30 13.12
CA LEU A 626 -34.61 -16.61 13.00
C LEU A 626 -36.06 -16.48 13.45
N THR A 627 -37.00 -16.82 12.57
CA THR A 627 -38.43 -16.63 12.82
C THR A 627 -39.20 -17.94 12.94
N VAL A 628 -40.11 -17.99 13.92
CA VAL A 628 -41.14 -19.02 14.04
C VAL A 628 -42.47 -18.36 13.72
N GLY A 629 -43.05 -18.68 12.56
CA GLY A 629 -44.23 -17.98 12.05
C GLY A 629 -43.93 -16.52 11.71
N GLN A 630 -44.48 -15.59 12.48
CA GLN A 630 -44.26 -14.14 12.32
C GLN A 630 -43.38 -13.54 13.43
N GLU A 631 -42.98 -14.34 14.42
CA GLU A 631 -42.22 -13.85 15.57
C GLU A 631 -40.74 -14.18 15.43
N VAL A 632 -39.89 -13.25 15.87
CA VAL A 632 -38.43 -13.47 15.93
C VAL A 632 -38.14 -14.31 17.17
N ALA A 633 -37.68 -15.53 16.96
CA ALA A 633 -37.34 -16.47 18.02
C ALA A 633 -35.91 -16.29 18.52
N ALA A 634 -34.98 -15.93 17.62
CA ALA A 634 -33.58 -15.67 17.97
C ALA A 634 -32.87 -14.80 16.93
N ALA A 635 -31.79 -14.14 17.33
CA ALA A 635 -30.79 -13.60 16.42
C ALA A 635 -29.56 -14.51 16.41
N ALA A 636 -28.95 -14.75 15.26
CA ALA A 636 -27.76 -15.57 15.10
C ALA A 636 -26.66 -14.78 14.39
N ARG A 637 -25.45 -14.77 14.95
CA ARG A 637 -24.31 -14.03 14.42
C ARG A 637 -23.04 -14.86 14.46
N THR A 638 -22.34 -14.93 13.33
CA THR A 638 -21.04 -15.62 13.23
C THR A 638 -19.91 -14.68 13.61
N ARG A 639 -18.83 -15.24 14.15
CA ARG A 639 -17.60 -14.49 14.49
C ARG A 639 -16.99 -13.80 13.27
N ARG A 640 -17.05 -14.46 12.10
CA ARG A 640 -16.60 -13.87 10.83
C ARG A 640 -17.40 -12.62 10.49
N ARG A 641 -18.72 -12.64 10.71
CA ARG A 641 -19.58 -11.49 10.43
C ARG A 641 -19.37 -10.35 11.42
N GLU A 642 -19.08 -10.64 12.69
CA GLU A 642 -18.65 -9.61 13.65
C GLU A 642 -17.41 -8.85 13.16
N ALA A 643 -16.48 -9.53 12.47
CA ALA A 643 -15.27 -8.92 11.93
C ALA A 643 -15.50 -8.12 10.62
N LEU A 644 -16.48 -8.50 9.80
CA LEU A 644 -16.73 -7.92 8.47
C LEU A 644 -17.88 -6.89 8.44
N GLY A 645 -18.85 -6.99 9.35
CA GLY A 645 -20.11 -6.24 9.29
C GLY A 645 -20.99 -6.61 8.08
N GLY A 646 -22.22 -6.07 8.02
CA GLY A 646 -23.14 -6.10 6.86
C GLY A 646 -24.61 -6.38 7.21
N GLU A 647 -25.44 -6.65 6.21
CA GLU A 647 -26.89 -6.87 6.34
C GLU A 647 -27.27 -8.16 7.10
N THR A 648 -28.40 -8.10 7.82
CA THR A 648 -29.02 -9.23 8.52
C THR A 648 -30.11 -9.83 7.63
N VAL A 649 -30.11 -11.16 7.46
CA VAL A 649 -31.16 -11.86 6.72
C VAL A 649 -32.24 -12.41 7.65
N THR A 650 -33.45 -12.61 7.15
CA THR A 650 -34.49 -13.33 7.92
C THR A 650 -34.59 -14.77 7.43
N LEU A 651 -34.49 -15.74 8.34
CA LEU A 651 -34.59 -17.17 8.03
C LEU A 651 -35.70 -17.84 8.84
N PRO A 652 -36.69 -18.49 8.19
CA PRO A 652 -37.69 -19.26 8.91
C PRO A 652 -37.09 -20.54 9.50
N VAL A 653 -37.52 -20.88 10.71
CA VAL A 653 -37.14 -22.11 11.44
C VAL A 653 -38.37 -22.83 11.99
N ASP A 654 -38.29 -24.15 12.06
CA ASP A 654 -39.34 -25.01 12.64
C ASP A 654 -38.95 -25.39 14.08
N TRP A 655 -38.92 -24.37 14.95
CA TRP A 655 -38.58 -24.54 16.37
C TRP A 655 -39.85 -24.58 17.21
N GLU A 656 -39.85 -25.41 18.25
CA GLU A 656 -40.95 -25.47 19.21
C GLU A 656 -40.84 -24.29 20.19
N ILE A 657 -41.90 -23.49 20.31
CA ILE A 657 -42.02 -22.48 21.37
C ILE A 657 -42.58 -23.14 22.63
N VAL A 658 -41.84 -23.05 23.73
CA VAL A 658 -42.26 -23.59 25.03
C VAL A 658 -43.23 -22.62 25.70
N GLU A 659 -44.51 -22.82 25.45
CA GLU A 659 -45.58 -21.98 26.01
C GLU A 659 -45.92 -22.36 27.47
N GLY A 660 -45.65 -21.45 28.40
CA GLY A 660 -46.08 -21.55 29.79
C GLY A 660 -45.39 -22.65 30.60
N PRO A 661 -45.81 -22.87 31.86
CA PRO A 661 -45.12 -23.80 32.75
C PRO A 661 -45.08 -25.24 32.22
N ARG A 662 -43.91 -25.90 32.32
CA ARG A 662 -43.70 -27.28 31.86
C ARG A 662 -43.56 -28.24 33.05
N ARG A 663 -44.16 -29.42 32.90
CA ARG A 663 -43.95 -30.54 33.82
C ARG A 663 -42.73 -31.33 33.36
N LEU A 664 -41.60 -31.08 34.01
CA LEU A 664 -40.30 -31.68 33.66
C LEU A 664 -40.32 -33.22 33.66
N GLU A 665 -41.17 -33.86 34.46
CA GLU A 665 -41.38 -35.32 34.47
C GLU A 665 -41.75 -35.86 33.08
N ARG A 666 -42.54 -35.12 32.29
CA ARG A 666 -42.95 -35.52 30.94
C ARG A 666 -41.80 -35.44 29.94
N ASP A 667 -40.86 -34.52 30.18
CA ASP A 667 -39.72 -34.28 29.29
C ASP A 667 -38.52 -35.17 29.65
N PHE A 668 -38.35 -35.56 30.92
CA PHE A 668 -37.14 -36.25 31.41
C PHE A 668 -37.35 -37.73 31.76
N ALA A 669 -38.53 -38.08 32.26
CA ALA A 669 -38.81 -39.43 32.73
C ALA A 669 -39.56 -40.27 31.68
N GLY A 670 -40.18 -39.62 30.69
CA GLY A 670 -41.03 -40.28 29.68
C GLY A 670 -42.31 -40.88 30.25
N TRP A 671 -42.82 -40.31 31.36
CA TRP A 671 -44.00 -40.76 32.09
C TRP A 671 -45.31 -40.16 31.59
#